data_AF-A0A0M0EGD9-F1
#
_entry.id   AF-A0A0M0EGD9-F1
#
_cell.length_a   1.000
_cell.length_b   1.000
_cell.length_c   1.000
_cell.angle_alpha   90.00
_cell.angle_beta   90.00
_cell.angle_gamma   90.00
#
_symmetry.space_group_name_H-M   'P 1'
#
loop_
_entity.id
_entity.type
_entity.pdbx_description
1 polymer ?
#
loop_
_entity_poly.entity_id
_entity_poly.type
_entity_poly.pdbx_seq_one_letter_code
_entity_poly.pdbx_strand_id
1 'polypeptide(L)'
;MPHSEAGGTTGPGADVVGAMRHARHLAEQGQHGLALAWMERAARLAPTDRGVLYALAAARLGAGDGGGAARAIETVMAGGEFRAGLRLHILAQCMIRAWPQAARLLGRFFTCYGFDPALCLPAGLVCRHMALRGWCALDPDGVLHWGALPEGHAPEVMLDGQGWMPRQHDGQCVMLPRYWRQAHDIVVQYEGTPLLGARPDRAALLHVTGAVMADGQGMTGWAFMPARPDQPPGLSISDDAHGRRAPVLSRQWGTGWDDIAGPGVPVWGFGMAWADLAPQGMVHVTLSDGRQLTGSPLPVCLPRARQVFPNMRRRVRIPANLPGRAARCRVVIPVYADRVRTLACLDSVFDTLARRSDGTATEIMVVDDATPDPALALALDNLAGAGRISLRRHDANQGYPAAVNTALSDADGMDVVLLNSDTLLAPGWLDEMLRVAYARVDTGTVSPLSNDASILTWPDPDPQAPRPCDREDVRHLMAASLRANGGLDVEIPTAHGFCMLIRHDCLRQTGLFRPELYGRGYGEENDFSMRARLAGWRHRAAVGVFVGHVGGVSFGAQRRALQQRNLWILNRLFPGYDALVQAHVAADPLAASRQRLSLLVWHRGARKAGYEGAVLLVTHAGTGGVARVVAHRARQWAAAGCRPLVLEPAADGFTLRDGRPEGSYPALHFAWPEQGDALVALLRALGLRLVEVHHHLGHGMRVRDLCARLGVPYDRHVHDYAGICPRITLVGPAGRYCGEPDLAGCRACVHALGSLVDEEDVDRLRHATACELAGARRVIVPSADVARRLARYVPDVSCETSALENDSPALSLRQFAAACADRPASGLPPRNDRYRVVVAGGIGPDKGCAIMLAAARDARARDLPLEFIVVGHTSDDAALLETGRVFIIGRYEGEEAVSLLRGAMGDVGFVPSICPETWCFTLTQLWRAGLRCVSFDLGAVAARIHATGRGRCVPPGLPVHQLNTFLLSYARAGHPATARVHP
;
A
#
# COMPACT_ATOMS: atom_id res chain seq x y z
N MET A 1 -7.92 15.60 38.77
CA MET A 1 -8.92 16.34 37.96
C MET A 1 -9.76 15.30 37.24
N PRO A 2 -11.10 15.32 37.40
CA PRO A 2 -11.97 14.16 37.22
C PRO A 2 -12.35 13.88 35.77
N HIS A 3 -12.75 12.62 35.58
CA HIS A 3 -13.27 11.95 34.40
C HIS A 3 -14.37 12.71 33.64
N SER A 4 -14.29 12.67 32.31
CA SER A 4 -15.45 12.74 31.41
C SER A 4 -15.47 11.50 30.52
N GLU A 5 -16.40 10.60 30.82
CA GLU A 5 -16.81 9.50 29.96
C GLU A 5 -17.40 10.06 28.67
N ALA A 6 -16.75 9.75 27.55
CA ALA A 6 -17.35 9.84 26.21
C ALA A 6 -17.31 8.42 25.63
N GLY A 7 -18.46 7.95 25.15
CA GLY A 7 -18.70 6.59 24.68
C GLY A 7 -17.58 6.06 23.79
N GLY A 8 -16.93 5.01 24.27
CA GLY A 8 -15.86 4.33 23.55
C GLY A 8 -16.42 3.59 22.34
N THR A 9 -16.37 4.23 21.18
CA THR A 9 -16.23 3.47 19.93
C THR A 9 -14.86 2.83 19.97
N THR A 10 -14.80 1.53 20.27
CA THR A 10 -13.58 0.73 20.18
C THR A 10 -13.06 0.83 18.75
N GLY A 11 -11.96 1.55 18.55
CA GLY A 11 -11.34 1.69 17.23
C GLY A 11 -11.00 0.32 16.61
N PRO A 12 -10.79 0.23 15.29
CA PRO A 12 -10.53 -1.04 14.60
C PRO A 12 -9.37 -1.87 15.19
N GLY A 13 -8.38 -1.21 15.81
CA GLY A 13 -7.28 -1.91 16.50
C GLY A 13 -7.70 -2.71 17.74
N ALA A 14 -8.80 -2.36 18.42
CA ALA A 14 -9.28 -3.11 19.59
C ALA A 14 -9.88 -4.47 19.19
N ASP A 15 -10.55 -4.55 18.03
CA ASP A 15 -11.15 -5.79 17.52
C ASP A 15 -10.08 -6.77 17.00
N VAL A 16 -9.03 -6.26 16.33
CA VAL A 16 -7.88 -7.07 15.88
C VAL A 16 -7.15 -7.70 17.08
N VAL A 17 -6.78 -6.91 18.08
CA VAL A 17 -6.06 -7.40 19.27
C VAL A 17 -6.94 -8.39 20.06
N GLY A 18 -8.25 -8.12 20.16
CA GLY A 18 -9.22 -9.04 20.76
C GLY A 18 -9.27 -10.39 20.04
N ALA A 19 -9.37 -10.39 18.71
CA ALA A 19 -9.39 -11.60 17.89
C ALA A 19 -8.10 -12.41 18.01
N MET A 20 -6.93 -11.76 17.95
CA MET A 20 -5.64 -12.44 18.12
C MET A 20 -5.47 -13.06 19.50
N ARG A 21 -5.87 -12.35 20.56
CA ARG A 21 -5.82 -12.86 21.94
C ARG A 21 -6.71 -14.09 22.10
N HIS A 22 -7.91 -14.04 21.54
CA HIS A 22 -8.85 -15.17 21.60
C HIS A 22 -8.32 -16.37 20.80
N ALA A 23 -7.78 -16.15 19.60
CA ALA A 23 -7.13 -17.20 18.81
C ALA A 23 -5.99 -17.88 19.59
N ARG A 24 -5.12 -17.11 20.25
CA ARG A 24 -4.03 -17.64 21.06
C ARG A 24 -4.55 -18.51 22.22
N HIS A 25 -5.54 -18.02 22.95
CA HIS A 25 -6.14 -18.76 24.05
C HIS A 25 -6.73 -20.11 23.59
N LEU A 26 -7.42 -20.12 22.44
CA LEU A 26 -7.95 -21.34 21.84
C LEU A 26 -6.84 -22.31 21.38
N ALA A 27 -5.76 -21.78 20.81
CA ALA A 27 -4.60 -22.60 20.42
C ALA A 27 -3.91 -23.25 21.63
N GLU A 28 -3.80 -22.52 22.74
CA GLU A 28 -3.28 -23.04 24.03
C GLU A 28 -4.18 -24.16 24.60
N GLN A 29 -5.48 -24.15 24.28
CA GLN A 29 -6.44 -25.22 24.61
C GLN A 29 -6.49 -26.35 23.58
N GLY A 30 -5.64 -26.35 22.55
CA GLY A 30 -5.64 -27.35 21.48
C GLY A 30 -6.78 -27.20 20.46
N GLN A 31 -7.58 -26.13 20.52
CA GLN A 31 -8.67 -25.86 19.59
C GLN A 31 -8.18 -25.16 18.31
N HIS A 32 -7.22 -25.79 17.61
CA HIS A 32 -6.49 -25.17 16.50
C HIS A 32 -7.39 -24.71 15.33
N GLY A 33 -8.48 -25.42 15.04
CA GLY A 33 -9.43 -25.03 13.98
C GLY A 33 -10.18 -23.73 14.31
N LEU A 34 -10.61 -23.54 15.56
CA LEU A 34 -11.28 -22.31 15.98
C LEU A 34 -10.28 -21.17 16.17
N ALA A 35 -9.07 -21.48 16.65
CA ALA A 35 -7.97 -20.52 16.72
C ALA A 35 -7.64 -19.96 15.32
N LEU A 36 -7.57 -20.83 14.31
CA LEU A 36 -7.37 -20.42 12.92
C LEU A 36 -8.51 -19.51 12.43
N ALA A 37 -9.77 -19.83 12.74
CA ALA A 37 -10.91 -18.99 12.35
C ALA A 37 -10.85 -17.57 12.92
N TRP A 38 -10.45 -17.43 14.18
CA TRP A 38 -10.24 -16.11 14.78
C TRP A 38 -9.04 -15.37 14.18
N MET A 39 -7.99 -16.10 13.76
CA MET A 39 -6.85 -15.49 13.10
C MET A 39 -7.17 -15.04 11.67
N GLU A 40 -8.00 -15.79 10.94
CA GLU A 40 -8.54 -15.37 9.63
C GLU A 40 -9.38 -14.10 9.78
N ARG A 41 -10.21 -13.99 10.83
CA ARG A 41 -10.93 -12.76 11.16
C ARG A 41 -9.96 -11.61 11.43
N ALA A 42 -8.94 -11.81 12.26
CA ALA A 42 -7.95 -10.77 12.57
C ALA A 42 -7.26 -10.27 11.30
N ALA A 43 -6.86 -11.18 10.40
CA ALA A 43 -6.26 -10.84 9.11
C ALA A 43 -7.21 -10.06 8.20
N ARG A 44 -8.52 -10.34 8.23
CA ARG A 44 -9.52 -9.57 7.46
C ARG A 44 -9.78 -8.18 8.05
N LEU A 45 -9.63 -8.02 9.36
CA LEU A 45 -9.72 -6.71 10.02
C LEU A 45 -8.47 -5.86 9.78
N ALA A 46 -7.31 -6.50 9.58
CA ALA A 46 -6.03 -5.85 9.34
C ALA A 46 -5.25 -6.51 8.18
N PRO A 47 -5.75 -6.41 6.92
CA PRO A 47 -5.21 -7.16 5.78
C PRO A 47 -3.81 -6.73 5.33
N THR A 48 -3.36 -5.56 5.77
CA THR A 48 -2.03 -5.02 5.47
C THR A 48 -1.05 -5.15 6.63
N ASP A 49 -1.50 -5.65 7.79
CA ASP A 49 -0.65 -5.78 8.98
C ASP A 49 0.20 -7.04 8.89
N ARG A 50 1.50 -6.87 8.69
CA ARG A 50 2.46 -7.97 8.55
C ARG A 50 2.52 -8.86 9.79
N GLY A 51 2.30 -8.31 10.98
CA GLY A 51 2.25 -9.07 12.24
C GLY A 51 1.05 -9.98 12.33
N VAL A 52 -0.12 -9.48 11.94
CA VAL A 52 -1.34 -10.29 11.87
C VAL A 52 -1.20 -11.38 10.81
N LEU A 53 -0.68 -11.06 9.62
CA LEU A 53 -0.47 -12.03 8.55
C LEU A 53 0.57 -13.11 8.91
N TYR A 54 1.65 -12.73 9.62
CA TYR A 54 2.62 -13.68 10.15
C TYR A 54 1.99 -14.61 11.19
N ALA A 55 1.20 -14.06 12.11
CA ALA A 55 0.45 -14.85 13.09
C ALA A 55 -0.55 -15.80 12.42
N LEU A 56 -1.19 -15.39 11.32
CA LEU A 56 -2.04 -16.25 10.50
C LEU A 56 -1.26 -17.40 9.88
N ALA A 57 -0.09 -17.14 9.30
CA ALA A 57 0.76 -18.19 8.75
C ALA A 57 1.15 -19.22 9.83
N ALA A 58 1.49 -18.76 11.03
CA ALA A 58 1.79 -19.63 12.17
C ALA A 58 0.56 -20.44 12.64
N ALA A 59 -0.62 -19.81 12.69
CA ALA A 59 -1.87 -20.48 13.04
C ALA A 59 -2.26 -21.56 12.01
N ARG A 60 -2.06 -21.29 10.71
CA ARG A 60 -2.26 -22.28 9.63
C ARG A 60 -1.34 -23.48 9.77
N LEU A 61 -0.06 -23.24 10.09
CA LEU A 61 0.91 -24.31 10.32
C LEU A 61 0.47 -25.17 11.51
N GLY A 62 0.11 -24.55 12.64
CA GLY A 62 -0.38 -25.24 13.84
C GLY A 62 -1.69 -26.01 13.62
N ALA A 63 -2.54 -25.55 12.69
CA ALA A 63 -3.79 -26.21 12.33
C ALA A 63 -3.64 -27.33 11.29
N GLY A 64 -2.44 -27.66 10.84
CA GLY A 64 -2.25 -28.73 9.85
C GLY A 64 -2.32 -28.26 8.38
N ASP A 65 -2.42 -26.95 8.11
CA ASP A 65 -2.46 -26.38 6.76
C ASP A 65 -1.08 -25.83 6.32
N GLY A 66 -0.14 -26.73 6.04
CA GLY A 66 1.22 -26.36 5.62
C GLY A 66 1.25 -25.62 4.29
N GLY A 67 0.35 -25.95 3.35
CA GLY A 67 0.27 -25.27 2.05
C GLY A 67 -0.25 -23.84 2.17
N GLY A 68 -1.26 -23.61 3.01
CA GLY A 68 -1.74 -22.27 3.34
C GLY A 68 -0.71 -21.46 4.12
N ALA A 69 -0.02 -22.08 5.08
CA ALA A 69 1.06 -21.43 5.83
C ALA A 69 2.20 -20.96 4.91
N ALA A 70 2.63 -21.79 3.95
CA ALA A 70 3.67 -21.44 2.97
C ALA A 70 3.27 -20.21 2.11
N ARG A 71 2.06 -20.19 1.55
CA ARG A 71 1.57 -19.04 0.77
C ARG A 71 1.42 -17.76 1.60
N ALA A 72 0.91 -17.90 2.83
CA ALA A 72 0.76 -16.78 3.73
C ALA A 72 2.12 -16.16 4.09
N ILE A 73 3.12 -16.99 4.42
CA ILE A 73 4.45 -16.48 4.79
C ILE A 73 5.21 -15.91 3.58
N GLU A 74 5.04 -16.46 2.37
CA GLU A 74 5.55 -15.85 1.12
C GLU A 74 5.04 -14.42 0.94
N THR A 75 3.76 -14.20 1.20
CA THR A 75 3.13 -12.87 1.12
C THR A 75 3.76 -11.91 2.13
N VAL A 76 3.98 -12.36 3.37
CA VAL A 76 4.63 -11.55 4.42
C VAL A 76 6.10 -11.26 4.07
N MET A 77 6.80 -12.21 3.44
CA MET A 77 8.20 -12.11 3.05
C MET A 77 8.42 -11.29 1.77
N ALA A 78 7.38 -11.00 0.98
CA ALA A 78 7.46 -10.09 -0.16
C ALA A 78 7.92 -8.68 0.26
N GLY A 79 7.61 -8.26 1.50
CA GLY A 79 8.09 -7.02 2.11
C GLY A 79 9.50 -7.10 2.72
N GLY A 80 10.24 -8.18 2.50
CA GLY A 80 11.58 -8.41 3.03
C GLY A 80 11.71 -9.74 3.76
N GLU A 81 12.80 -10.45 3.50
CA GLU A 81 13.17 -11.69 4.18
C GLU A 81 13.62 -11.40 5.63
N PHE A 82 13.19 -12.23 6.58
CA PHE A 82 13.62 -12.16 7.99
C PHE A 82 13.70 -13.57 8.59
N ARG A 83 14.53 -13.72 9.62
CA ARG A 83 14.90 -15.01 10.23
C ARG A 83 13.68 -15.86 10.63
N ALA A 84 12.74 -15.29 11.39
CA ALA A 84 11.57 -16.02 11.86
C ALA A 84 10.64 -16.47 10.73
N GLY A 85 10.53 -15.67 9.66
CA GLY A 85 9.70 -15.98 8.49
C GLY A 85 10.28 -17.13 7.67
N LEU A 86 11.58 -17.14 7.41
CA LEU A 86 12.25 -18.27 6.77
C LEU A 86 12.08 -19.57 7.57
N ARG A 87 12.24 -19.51 8.90
CA ARG A 87 12.03 -20.66 9.77
C ARG A 87 10.62 -21.23 9.60
N LEU A 88 9.60 -20.38 9.66
CA LEU A 88 8.21 -20.80 9.47
C LEU A 88 7.97 -21.39 8.08
N HIS A 89 8.55 -20.78 7.04
CA HIS A 89 8.47 -21.26 5.67
C HIS A 89 9.10 -22.65 5.54
N ILE A 90 10.30 -22.88 6.10
CA ILE A 90 10.95 -24.21 6.10
C ILE A 90 10.04 -25.26 6.73
N LEU A 91 9.47 -24.96 7.90
CA LEU A 91 8.56 -25.88 8.60
C LEU A 91 7.33 -26.20 7.75
N ALA A 92 6.73 -25.19 7.10
CA ALA A 92 5.59 -25.36 6.20
C ALA A 92 5.93 -26.27 5.00
N GLN A 93 7.10 -26.08 4.38
CA GLN A 93 7.55 -26.88 3.23
C GLN A 93 7.85 -28.32 3.62
N CYS A 94 8.49 -28.55 4.77
CA CYS A 94 8.71 -29.89 5.31
C CYS A 94 7.37 -30.61 5.56
N MET A 95 6.37 -29.90 6.09
CA MET A 95 5.07 -30.45 6.40
C MET A 95 4.29 -30.91 5.15
N ILE A 96 4.38 -30.17 4.05
CA ILE A 96 3.83 -30.59 2.75
C ILE A 96 4.77 -31.49 1.94
N ARG A 97 5.90 -31.91 2.54
CA ARG A 97 6.92 -32.79 1.94
C ARG A 97 7.56 -32.23 0.66
N ALA A 98 7.66 -30.91 0.54
CA ALA A 98 8.32 -30.22 -0.56
C ALA A 98 9.85 -30.12 -0.32
N TRP A 99 10.51 -31.28 -0.25
CA TRP A 99 11.92 -31.40 0.18
C TRP A 99 12.91 -30.51 -0.59
N PRO A 100 12.85 -30.38 -1.94
CA PRO A 100 13.77 -29.51 -2.67
C PRO A 100 13.64 -28.03 -2.29
N GLN A 101 12.43 -27.56 -2.03
CA GLN A 101 12.18 -26.18 -1.59
C GLN A 101 12.68 -26.00 -0.14
N ALA A 102 12.39 -26.95 0.75
CA ALA A 102 12.87 -26.93 2.13
C ALA A 102 14.41 -26.92 2.20
N ALA A 103 15.10 -27.69 1.36
CA ALA A 103 16.57 -27.69 1.28
C ALA A 103 17.14 -26.35 0.83
N ARG A 104 16.58 -25.73 -0.21
CA ARG A 104 17.00 -24.39 -0.65
C ARG A 104 16.88 -23.36 0.47
N LEU A 105 15.73 -23.36 1.17
CA LEU A 105 15.46 -22.42 2.25
C LEU A 105 16.34 -22.67 3.48
N LEU A 106 16.59 -23.94 3.83
CA LEU A 106 17.53 -24.30 4.90
C LEU A 106 18.96 -23.86 4.57
N GLY A 107 19.42 -24.09 3.34
CA GLY A 107 20.73 -23.63 2.88
C GLY A 107 20.84 -22.11 3.01
N ARG A 108 19.83 -21.37 2.52
CA ARG A 108 19.76 -19.91 2.68
C ARG A 108 19.75 -19.48 4.15
N PHE A 109 18.98 -20.17 4.99
CA PHE A 109 18.89 -19.88 6.42
C PHE A 109 20.25 -20.06 7.12
N PHE A 110 20.89 -21.22 6.96
CA PHE A 110 22.18 -21.50 7.60
C PHE A 110 23.31 -20.62 7.06
N THR A 111 23.27 -20.27 5.77
CA THR A 111 24.25 -19.35 5.18
C THR A 111 24.14 -17.93 5.73
N CYS A 112 22.92 -17.39 5.93
CA CYS A 112 22.71 -15.98 6.27
C CYS A 112 22.39 -15.70 7.74
N TYR A 113 21.80 -16.66 8.46
CA TYR A 113 21.25 -16.46 9.82
C TYR A 113 21.85 -17.40 10.87
N GLY A 114 22.74 -18.31 10.46
CA GLY A 114 23.45 -19.20 11.37
C GLY A 114 22.55 -20.31 11.93
N PHE A 115 22.82 -20.72 13.17
CA PHE A 115 22.18 -21.89 13.78
C PHE A 115 20.81 -21.56 14.40
N ASP A 116 19.85 -22.49 14.28
CA ASP A 116 18.59 -22.48 15.03
C ASP A 116 18.26 -23.91 15.48
N PRO A 117 18.19 -24.18 16.80
CA PRO A 117 17.85 -25.51 17.32
C PRO A 117 16.54 -26.09 16.77
N ALA A 118 15.55 -25.24 16.47
CA ALA A 118 14.26 -25.67 15.94
C ALA A 118 14.36 -26.25 14.52
N LEU A 119 15.47 -26.01 13.81
CA LEU A 119 15.70 -26.49 12.45
C LEU A 119 16.53 -27.78 12.37
N CYS A 120 17.07 -28.29 13.49
CA CYS A 120 17.86 -29.53 13.49
C CYS A 120 17.06 -30.74 12.96
N LEU A 121 15.82 -30.93 13.44
CA LEU A 121 14.95 -32.02 12.99
C LEU A 121 14.54 -31.85 11.50
N PRO A 122 14.02 -30.68 11.06
CA PRO A 122 13.78 -30.40 9.64
C PRO A 122 15.01 -30.65 8.75
N ALA A 123 16.19 -30.20 9.15
CA ALA A 123 17.42 -30.38 8.39
C ALA A 123 17.80 -31.85 8.26
N GLY A 124 17.69 -32.64 9.35
CA GLY A 124 17.90 -34.08 9.31
C GLY A 124 16.92 -34.81 8.38
N LEU A 125 15.64 -34.42 8.38
CA LEU A 125 14.63 -34.97 7.46
C LEU A 125 14.96 -34.65 6.00
N VAL A 126 15.37 -33.41 5.72
CA VAL A 126 15.77 -32.98 4.38
C VAL A 126 17.00 -33.75 3.91
N CYS A 127 18.05 -33.89 4.75
CA CYS A 127 19.23 -34.67 4.40
C CYS A 127 18.85 -36.12 4.07
N ARG A 128 17.98 -36.74 4.87
CA ARG A 128 17.50 -38.10 4.64
C ARG A 128 16.74 -38.24 3.31
N HIS A 129 15.77 -37.36 3.06
CA HIS A 129 14.91 -37.44 1.88
C HIS A 129 15.58 -36.99 0.57
N MET A 130 16.60 -36.15 0.66
CA MET A 130 17.38 -35.68 -0.50
C MET A 130 18.73 -36.38 -0.65
N ALA A 131 19.01 -37.40 0.18
CA ALA A 131 20.29 -38.11 0.20
C ALA A 131 21.52 -37.18 0.33
N LEU A 132 21.40 -36.10 1.12
CA LEU A 132 22.51 -35.20 1.42
C LEU A 132 23.37 -35.79 2.54
N ARG A 133 24.68 -35.59 2.47
CA ARG A 133 25.65 -36.14 3.45
C ARG A 133 25.43 -35.64 4.87
N GLY A 134 24.96 -34.40 5.03
CA GLY A 134 24.71 -33.77 6.31
C GLY A 134 24.41 -32.28 6.14
N TRP A 135 24.28 -31.59 7.27
CA TRP A 135 24.08 -30.14 7.31
C TRP A 135 25.07 -29.49 8.28
N CYS A 136 25.33 -28.19 8.08
CA CYS A 136 26.10 -27.37 8.99
C CYS A 136 25.54 -25.94 9.07
N ALA A 137 25.80 -25.26 10.19
CA ALA A 137 25.46 -23.86 10.41
C ALA A 137 26.51 -23.18 11.28
N LEU A 138 27.00 -22.01 10.84
CA LEU A 138 27.99 -21.22 11.59
C LEU A 138 27.30 -20.06 12.29
N ASP A 139 27.48 -19.96 13.60
CA ASP A 139 26.98 -18.83 14.37
C ASP A 139 27.92 -17.61 14.29
N PRO A 140 27.40 -16.37 14.48
CA PRO A 140 28.20 -15.14 14.47
C PRO A 140 29.37 -15.12 15.48
N ASP A 141 29.27 -15.91 16.56
CA ASP A 141 30.32 -16.03 17.57
C ASP A 141 31.48 -16.95 17.13
N GLY A 142 31.30 -17.69 16.04
CA GLY A 142 32.29 -18.63 15.50
C GLY A 142 32.05 -20.08 15.88
N VAL A 143 30.89 -20.42 16.45
CA VAL A 143 30.53 -21.81 16.76
C VAL A 143 29.93 -22.45 15.52
N LEU A 144 30.58 -23.48 15.00
CA LEU A 144 30.09 -24.31 13.91
C LEU A 144 29.30 -25.47 14.48
N HIS A 145 28.05 -25.63 14.03
CA HIS A 145 27.17 -26.75 14.33
C HIS A 145 27.01 -27.65 13.10
N TRP A 146 26.81 -28.95 13.29
CA TRP A 146 26.50 -29.88 12.20
C TRP A 146 25.53 -30.98 12.62
N GLY A 147 25.07 -31.78 11.67
CA GLY A 147 24.27 -32.95 11.96
C GLY A 147 24.02 -33.84 10.75
N ALA A 148 23.39 -34.99 11.00
CA ALA A 148 23.16 -36.07 10.04
C ALA A 148 24.43 -36.73 9.45
N LEU A 149 25.61 -36.43 10.02
CA LEU A 149 26.85 -37.18 9.78
C LEU A 149 26.86 -38.50 10.59
N PRO A 150 27.71 -39.48 10.21
CA PRO A 150 27.94 -40.67 11.03
C PRO A 150 28.41 -40.33 12.45
N GLU A 151 28.08 -41.17 13.42
CA GLU A 151 28.43 -40.95 14.83
C GLU A 151 29.95 -40.83 15.01
N GLY A 152 30.39 -39.87 15.83
CA GLY A 152 31.81 -39.59 16.07
C GLY A 152 32.56 -38.87 14.95
N HIS A 153 31.90 -38.52 13.83
CA HIS A 153 32.54 -37.82 12.71
C HIS A 153 32.29 -36.31 12.77
N ALA A 154 33.28 -35.55 12.30
CA ALA A 154 33.27 -34.10 12.22
C ALA A 154 33.56 -33.62 10.79
N PRO A 155 33.03 -32.45 10.38
CA PRO A 155 33.32 -31.89 9.06
C PRO A 155 34.72 -31.27 8.96
N GLU A 156 35.23 -31.21 7.74
CA GLU A 156 36.40 -30.43 7.33
C GLU A 156 35.98 -28.98 7.05
N VAL A 157 36.77 -28.01 7.52
CA VAL A 157 36.53 -26.57 7.26
C VAL A 157 37.70 -26.02 6.46
N MET A 158 37.42 -25.44 5.29
CA MET A 158 38.39 -24.73 4.47
C MET A 158 38.23 -23.23 4.73
N LEU A 159 39.31 -22.57 5.15
CA LEU A 159 39.39 -21.11 5.34
C LEU A 159 40.40 -20.57 4.34
N ASP A 160 39.95 -19.83 3.32
CA ASP A 160 40.77 -19.32 2.21
C ASP A 160 41.63 -20.41 1.54
N GLY A 161 41.07 -21.61 1.40
CA GLY A 161 41.76 -22.78 0.83
C GLY A 161 42.70 -23.52 1.79
N GLN A 162 42.85 -23.07 3.03
CA GLN A 162 43.57 -23.80 4.07
C GLN A 162 42.62 -24.70 4.87
N GLY A 163 42.92 -26.00 4.89
CA GLY A 163 42.14 -26.98 5.63
C GLY A 163 42.35 -26.89 7.15
N TRP A 164 41.25 -26.93 7.88
CA TRP A 164 41.20 -26.98 9.33
C TRP A 164 40.25 -28.10 9.76
N MET A 165 40.68 -28.90 10.74
CA MET A 165 39.88 -29.98 11.33
C MET A 165 39.76 -29.80 12.86
N PRO A 166 38.59 -30.08 13.44
CA PRO A 166 38.41 -30.11 14.89
C PRO A 166 39.32 -31.15 15.54
N ARG A 167 40.18 -30.75 16.48
CA ARG A 167 40.99 -31.70 17.28
C ARG A 167 40.20 -32.35 18.41
N GLN A 168 39.22 -31.61 18.96
CA GLN A 168 38.24 -32.04 19.95
C GLN A 168 36.94 -31.28 19.69
N HIS A 169 35.80 -31.94 19.84
CA HIS A 169 34.47 -31.35 19.70
C HIS A 169 33.55 -31.87 20.80
N ASP A 170 32.58 -31.05 21.20
CA ASP A 170 31.56 -31.41 22.18
C ASP A 170 30.26 -31.71 21.43
N GLY A 171 29.91 -33.00 21.33
CA GLY A 171 28.79 -33.43 20.50
C GLY A 171 28.94 -33.01 19.03
N GLN A 172 27.93 -32.34 18.47
CA GLN A 172 27.87 -31.91 17.07
C GLN A 172 28.17 -30.40 16.89
N CYS A 173 29.07 -29.82 17.69
CA CYS A 173 29.54 -28.45 17.51
C CYS A 173 31.01 -28.21 17.90
N VAL A 174 31.61 -27.14 17.36
CA VAL A 174 32.99 -26.73 17.65
C VAL A 174 33.18 -25.22 17.49
N MET A 175 34.09 -24.62 18.27
CA MET A 175 34.52 -23.23 18.08
C MET A 175 35.62 -23.13 17.01
N LEU A 176 35.41 -22.30 15.99
CA LEU A 176 36.42 -22.02 14.96
C LEU A 176 37.56 -21.13 15.50
N PRO A 177 38.78 -21.23 14.93
CA PRO A 177 39.90 -20.39 15.32
C PRO A 177 39.66 -18.92 14.97
N ARG A 178 40.12 -17.98 15.80
CA ARG A 178 39.78 -16.54 15.70
C ARG A 178 39.96 -15.90 14.31
N TYR A 179 40.90 -16.39 13.50
CA TYR A 179 41.17 -15.87 12.16
C TYR A 179 40.05 -16.20 11.14
N TRP A 180 39.07 -17.05 11.47
CA TRP A 180 37.88 -17.25 10.62
C TRP A 180 37.15 -15.93 10.34
N ARG A 181 37.20 -14.98 11.28
CA ARG A 181 36.62 -13.64 11.13
C ARG A 181 37.29 -12.80 10.04
N GLN A 182 38.49 -13.19 9.60
CA GLN A 182 39.25 -12.54 8.54
C GLN A 182 39.17 -13.29 7.21
N ALA A 183 38.75 -14.56 7.22
CA ALA A 183 38.65 -15.39 6.01
C ALA A 183 37.62 -14.85 4.99
N HIS A 184 37.98 -14.89 3.71
CA HIS A 184 37.14 -14.46 2.59
C HIS A 184 36.26 -15.59 2.04
N ASP A 185 36.77 -16.82 1.98
CA ASP A 185 36.00 -18.02 1.62
C ASP A 185 36.01 -19.02 2.78
N ILE A 186 34.82 -19.48 3.17
CA ILE A 186 34.61 -20.50 4.20
C ILE A 186 33.81 -21.63 3.57
N VAL A 187 34.36 -22.85 3.56
CA VAL A 187 33.68 -24.03 3.03
C VAL A 187 33.70 -25.15 4.05
N VAL A 188 32.54 -25.68 4.40
CA VAL A 188 32.37 -26.81 5.30
C VAL A 188 31.94 -28.03 4.50
N GLN A 189 32.74 -29.09 4.58
CA GLN A 189 32.57 -30.30 3.77
C GLN A 189 32.82 -31.56 4.59
N TYR A 190 32.41 -32.71 4.07
CA TYR A 190 32.71 -34.01 4.63
C TYR A 190 33.09 -34.95 3.49
N GLU A 191 34.27 -35.59 3.57
CA GLU A 191 34.84 -36.43 2.49
C GLU A 191 34.86 -35.69 1.14
N GLY A 192 35.28 -34.42 1.14
CA GLY A 192 35.30 -33.57 -0.05
C GLY A 192 33.93 -33.15 -0.60
N THR A 193 32.83 -33.51 0.05
CA THR A 193 31.47 -33.14 -0.37
C THR A 193 30.92 -31.99 0.49
N PRO A 194 30.50 -30.85 -0.09
CA PRO A 194 29.90 -29.75 0.66
C PRO A 194 28.62 -30.18 1.39
N LEU A 195 28.48 -29.78 2.65
CA LEU A 195 27.26 -30.00 3.44
C LEU A 195 26.14 -29.01 3.06
N LEU A 196 24.91 -29.28 3.50
CA LEU A 196 23.84 -28.29 3.44
C LEU A 196 24.19 -27.10 4.36
N GLY A 197 24.31 -25.90 3.80
CA GLY A 197 24.82 -24.72 4.53
C GLY A 197 26.35 -24.58 4.51
N ALA A 198 27.05 -25.32 3.65
CA ALA A 198 28.52 -25.39 3.58
C ALA A 198 29.25 -24.06 3.49
N ARG A 199 28.63 -23.04 2.88
CA ARG A 199 29.27 -21.73 2.64
C ARG A 199 28.54 -20.67 3.45
N PRO A 200 28.91 -20.45 4.74
CA PRO A 200 28.34 -19.38 5.53
C PRO A 200 28.77 -18.02 4.97
N ASP A 201 27.82 -17.09 4.88
CA ASP A 201 28.10 -15.71 4.47
C ASP A 201 28.50 -14.91 5.70
N ARG A 202 29.81 -14.74 5.88
CA ARG A 202 30.39 -13.98 7.00
C ARG A 202 29.81 -12.57 7.09
N ALA A 203 29.60 -11.90 5.95
CA ALA A 203 29.10 -10.53 5.94
C ALA A 203 27.65 -10.46 6.41
N ALA A 204 26.82 -11.44 6.02
CA ALA A 204 25.44 -11.57 6.49
C ALA A 204 25.36 -11.94 7.97
N LEU A 205 26.15 -12.91 8.43
CA LEU A 205 26.15 -13.38 9.82
C LEU A 205 26.57 -12.28 10.81
N LEU A 206 27.56 -11.47 10.44
CA LEU A 206 28.05 -10.36 11.25
C LEU A 206 27.31 -9.04 10.97
N HIS A 207 26.29 -9.05 10.12
CA HIS A 207 25.56 -7.85 9.76
C HIS A 207 24.82 -7.26 10.97
N VAL A 208 25.11 -6.00 11.27
CA VAL A 208 24.33 -5.19 12.20
C VAL A 208 23.70 -4.07 11.41
N THR A 209 22.38 -3.96 11.52
CA THR A 209 21.61 -2.82 11.03
C THR A 209 21.17 -1.98 12.22
N GLY A 210 20.93 -0.71 11.98
CA GLY A 210 20.59 0.24 13.03
C GLY A 210 20.65 1.67 12.54
N ALA A 211 20.18 2.58 13.37
CA ALA A 211 20.27 4.00 13.12
C ALA A 211 20.38 4.81 14.41
N VAL A 212 21.00 5.98 14.31
CA VAL A 212 21.07 6.99 15.36
C VAL A 212 20.26 8.21 14.94
N MET A 213 19.49 8.74 15.87
CA MET A 213 18.63 9.90 15.75
C MET A 213 18.97 10.90 16.86
N ALA A 214 18.58 12.16 16.66
CA ALA A 214 18.81 13.25 17.59
C ALA A 214 17.52 14.06 17.74
N ASP A 215 17.23 14.49 18.95
CA ASP A 215 16.12 15.39 19.25
C ASP A 215 16.51 16.48 20.27
N GLY A 216 15.54 17.19 20.83
CA GLY A 216 15.80 18.25 21.81
C GLY A 216 16.32 17.76 23.17
N GLN A 217 16.19 16.47 23.50
CA GLN A 217 16.55 15.89 24.79
C GLN A 217 17.89 15.15 24.75
N GLY A 218 18.24 14.56 23.61
CA GLY A 218 19.48 13.82 23.47
C GLY A 218 19.63 13.12 22.12
N MET A 219 20.51 12.13 22.09
CA MET A 219 20.55 11.15 21.01
C MET A 219 19.84 9.87 21.44
N THR A 220 19.13 9.27 20.50
CA THR A 220 18.53 7.95 20.64
C THR A 220 18.88 7.12 19.42
N GLY A 221 18.84 5.80 19.55
CA GLY A 221 19.10 4.94 18.41
C GLY A 221 18.67 3.52 18.70
N TRP A 222 18.78 2.70 17.67
CA TRP A 222 18.50 1.29 17.74
C TRP A 222 19.48 0.53 16.87
N ALA A 223 19.71 -0.73 17.24
CA ALA A 223 20.50 -1.67 16.46
C ALA A 223 19.91 -3.07 16.55
N PHE A 224 20.18 -3.87 15.53
CA PHE A 224 19.64 -5.20 15.35
C PHE A 224 20.63 -6.07 14.57
N MET A 225 20.89 -7.28 15.06
CA MET A 225 21.70 -8.28 14.37
C MET A 225 20.77 -9.42 13.91
N PRO A 226 20.43 -9.51 12.60
CA PRO A 226 19.43 -10.46 12.13
C PRO A 226 19.76 -11.93 12.43
N ALA A 227 21.04 -12.31 12.41
CA ALA A 227 21.48 -13.66 12.74
C ALA A 227 21.32 -14.02 14.24
N ARG A 228 21.38 -13.02 15.14
CA ARG A 228 21.30 -13.17 16.60
C ARG A 228 20.37 -12.11 17.21
N PRO A 229 19.06 -12.16 16.92
CA PRO A 229 18.12 -11.12 17.36
C PRO A 229 18.01 -11.02 18.89
N ASP A 230 18.22 -12.13 19.59
CA ASP A 230 18.08 -12.23 21.04
C ASP A 230 19.27 -11.68 21.84
N GLN A 231 20.36 -11.30 21.18
CA GLN A 231 21.57 -10.78 21.82
C GLN A 231 21.85 -9.32 21.41
N PRO A 232 22.34 -8.48 22.34
CA PRO A 232 22.66 -7.10 22.03
C PRO A 232 23.87 -7.02 21.08
N PRO A 233 23.82 -6.21 20.00
CA PRO A 233 24.97 -5.99 19.14
C PRO A 233 26.06 -5.19 19.87
N GLY A 234 27.33 -5.45 19.54
CA GLY A 234 28.45 -4.70 20.07
C GLY A 234 28.50 -3.28 19.48
N LEU A 235 28.19 -2.29 20.31
CA LEU A 235 28.22 -0.87 19.97
C LEU A 235 29.16 -0.09 20.88
N SER A 236 29.72 0.99 20.36
CA SER A 236 30.44 1.97 21.15
C SER A 236 30.13 3.39 20.73
N ILE A 237 30.04 4.26 21.72
CA ILE A 237 29.82 5.70 21.58
C ILE A 237 31.11 6.40 21.97
N SER A 238 31.57 7.33 21.14
CA SER A 238 32.71 8.20 21.46
C SER A 238 32.42 9.65 21.11
N ASP A 239 32.92 10.56 21.95
CA ASP A 239 32.92 12.00 21.73
C ASP A 239 34.31 12.58 22.02
N ASP A 240 34.50 13.87 21.73
CA ASP A 240 35.79 14.56 21.85
C ASP A 240 36.29 14.71 23.31
N ALA A 241 35.43 14.49 24.32
CA ALA A 241 35.76 14.76 25.73
C ALA A 241 35.96 13.49 26.59
N HIS A 242 35.22 12.42 26.29
CA HIS A 242 35.08 11.27 27.17
C HIS A 242 35.56 9.94 26.56
N GLY A 243 36.04 9.95 25.31
CA GLY A 243 36.54 8.76 24.62
C GLY A 243 35.46 7.68 24.38
N ARG A 244 35.89 6.44 24.11
CA ARG A 244 35.02 5.32 23.69
C ARG A 244 34.36 4.63 24.89
N ARG A 245 33.02 4.54 24.88
CA ARG A 245 32.18 3.94 25.94
C ARG A 245 31.11 3.02 25.34
N ALA A 246 30.66 2.00 26.06
CA ALA A 246 29.57 1.13 25.61
C ALA A 246 28.20 1.71 26.05
N PRO A 247 27.18 1.77 25.17
CA PRO A 247 25.85 2.22 25.57
C PRO A 247 25.09 1.17 26.39
N VAL A 248 24.12 1.62 27.19
CA VAL A 248 23.10 0.74 27.79
C VAL A 248 22.09 0.39 26.72
N LEU A 249 21.92 -0.91 26.45
CA LEU A 249 20.99 -1.45 25.45
C LEU A 249 19.76 -2.03 26.13
N SER A 250 18.58 -1.77 25.56
CA SER A 250 17.30 -2.29 26.05
C SER A 250 16.42 -2.79 24.89
N ARG A 251 15.59 -3.81 25.15
CA ARG A 251 14.66 -4.32 24.13
C ARG A 251 13.52 -3.33 23.90
N GLN A 252 13.35 -2.89 22.66
CA GLN A 252 12.27 -2.02 22.23
C GLN A 252 11.33 -2.77 21.28
N TRP A 253 10.03 -2.64 21.54
CA TRP A 253 8.95 -3.25 20.76
C TRP A 253 8.20 -2.18 19.97
N GLY A 254 7.77 -2.52 18.76
CA GLY A 254 6.94 -1.63 17.95
C GLY A 254 6.90 -2.05 16.49
N THR A 255 5.83 -1.66 15.80
CA THR A 255 5.59 -1.99 14.38
C THR A 255 6.51 -1.22 13.42
N GLY A 256 7.21 -0.20 13.91
CA GLY A 256 8.13 0.61 13.10
C GLY A 256 9.32 -0.17 12.51
N TRP A 257 9.64 -1.33 13.09
CA TRP A 257 10.82 -2.16 12.80
C TRP A 257 10.50 -3.47 12.08
N ASP A 258 9.22 -3.74 11.77
CA ASP A 258 8.78 -5.02 11.22
C ASP A 258 9.44 -5.34 9.86
N ASP A 259 9.78 -4.30 9.07
CA ASP A 259 10.49 -4.45 7.80
C ASP A 259 11.94 -4.93 7.95
N ILE A 260 12.50 -4.85 9.16
CA ILE A 260 13.90 -5.13 9.44
C ILE A 260 14.05 -6.37 10.31
N ALA A 261 13.38 -6.39 11.46
CA ALA A 261 13.48 -7.47 12.41
C ALA A 261 12.52 -8.63 12.09
N GLY A 262 11.49 -8.33 11.29
CA GLY A 262 10.32 -9.17 11.14
C GLY A 262 9.25 -8.83 12.18
N PRO A 263 8.00 -9.24 11.95
CA PRO A 263 6.89 -8.84 12.81
C PRO A 263 7.02 -9.39 14.23
N GLY A 264 6.84 -8.51 15.22
CA GLY A 264 6.85 -8.89 16.64
C GLY A 264 8.23 -9.27 17.17
N VAL A 265 9.32 -8.87 16.50
CA VAL A 265 10.69 -9.05 16.97
C VAL A 265 11.23 -7.71 17.49
N PRO A 266 11.74 -7.63 18.74
CA PRO A 266 12.25 -6.37 19.28
C PRO A 266 13.61 -6.01 18.66
N VAL A 267 13.93 -4.72 18.71
CA VAL A 267 15.28 -4.19 18.42
C VAL A 267 15.98 -3.76 19.71
N TRP A 268 17.29 -3.54 19.66
CA TRP A 268 18.06 -3.04 20.80
C TRP A 268 18.19 -1.53 20.75
N GLY A 269 17.40 -0.85 21.57
CA GLY A 269 17.41 0.61 21.69
C GLY A 269 18.45 1.12 22.69
N PHE A 270 18.95 2.33 22.43
CA PHE A 270 19.86 3.07 23.29
C PHE A 270 19.56 4.57 23.24
N GLY A 271 20.05 5.30 24.24
CA GLY A 271 19.95 6.75 24.27
C GLY A 271 20.90 7.38 25.28
N MET A 272 21.13 8.68 25.11
CA MET A 272 22.00 9.48 25.97
C MET A 272 21.55 10.95 25.90
N ALA A 273 21.46 11.62 27.05
CA ALA A 273 21.09 13.02 27.08
C ALA A 273 22.24 13.89 26.56
N TRP A 274 21.93 15.06 26.00
CA TRP A 274 22.97 16.01 25.55
C TRP A 274 23.87 16.46 26.69
N ALA A 275 23.38 16.48 27.93
CA ALA A 275 24.14 16.84 29.12
C ALA A 275 25.24 15.82 29.49
N ASP A 276 25.13 14.57 29.01
CA ASP A 276 26.07 13.48 29.30
C ASP A 276 27.19 13.35 28.22
N LEU A 277 27.14 14.22 27.22
CA LEU A 277 28.05 14.27 26.07
C LEU A 277 28.97 15.51 26.14
N ALA A 278 30.04 15.49 25.35
CA ALA A 278 30.90 16.67 25.16
C ALA A 278 30.08 17.91 24.76
N PRO A 279 30.33 19.11 25.32
CA PRO A 279 29.51 20.29 25.06
C PRO A 279 29.57 20.80 23.61
N GLN A 280 30.55 20.34 22.84
CA GLN A 280 30.76 20.67 21.43
C GLN A 280 31.45 19.49 20.73
N GLY A 281 31.42 19.48 19.40
CA GLY A 281 32.07 18.44 18.60
C GLY A 281 31.09 17.42 18.03
N MET A 282 31.62 16.24 17.70
CA MET A 282 30.88 15.15 17.07
C MET A 282 30.78 13.94 17.99
N VAL A 283 29.63 13.27 17.93
CA VAL A 283 29.41 11.98 18.59
C VAL A 283 29.40 10.89 17.53
N HIS A 284 30.25 9.91 17.73
CA HIS A 284 30.37 8.75 16.86
C HIS A 284 29.74 7.53 17.53
N VAL A 285 28.86 6.86 16.82
CA VAL A 285 28.32 5.54 17.21
C VAL A 285 28.88 4.51 16.24
N THR A 286 29.74 3.63 16.74
CA THR A 286 30.48 2.64 15.94
C THR A 286 30.16 1.22 16.34
N LEU A 287 30.21 0.33 15.35
CA LEU A 287 30.16 -1.12 15.51
C LEU A 287 31.50 -1.64 16.04
N SER A 288 31.54 -2.90 16.49
CA SER A 288 32.75 -3.58 16.95
C SER A 288 33.90 -3.60 15.92
N ASP A 289 33.57 -3.54 14.62
CA ASP A 289 34.54 -3.50 13.52
C ASP A 289 35.01 -2.08 13.13
N GLY A 290 34.53 -1.05 13.85
CA GLY A 290 34.90 0.35 13.64
C GLY A 290 34.01 1.10 12.64
N ARG A 291 33.10 0.43 11.92
CA ARG A 291 32.15 1.10 11.01
C ARG A 291 31.16 1.95 11.80
N GLN A 292 30.73 3.08 11.24
CA GLN A 292 29.71 3.94 11.86
C GLN A 292 28.30 3.40 11.62
N LEU A 293 27.44 3.49 12.64
CA LEU A 293 26.02 3.20 12.52
C LEU A 293 25.35 4.29 11.67
N THR A 294 24.30 3.94 10.92
CA THR A 294 23.58 4.90 10.07
C THR A 294 23.11 6.11 10.88
N GLY A 295 23.37 7.33 10.40
CA GLY A 295 23.05 8.58 11.12
C GLY A 295 24.17 9.09 12.04
N SER A 296 25.24 8.32 12.26
CA SER A 296 26.49 8.78 12.86
C SER A 296 27.44 9.33 11.78
N PRO A 297 28.24 10.39 12.07
CA PRO A 297 28.32 11.11 13.35
C PRO A 297 27.16 12.10 13.57
N LEU A 298 26.94 12.47 14.84
CA LEU A 298 25.96 13.48 15.25
C LEU A 298 26.66 14.71 15.83
N PRO A 299 26.34 15.93 15.37
CA PRO A 299 26.85 17.15 16.00
C PRO A 299 26.15 17.40 17.34
N VAL A 300 26.90 17.58 18.43
CA VAL A 300 26.32 17.87 19.76
C VAL A 300 25.73 19.29 19.82
N CYS A 301 26.38 20.23 19.13
CA CYS A 301 25.92 21.60 18.99
C CYS A 301 25.89 22.02 17.53
N LEU A 302 24.70 22.30 17.01
CA LEU A 302 24.55 22.88 15.68
C LEU A 302 24.91 24.38 15.70
N PRO A 303 25.46 24.93 14.60
CA PRO A 303 25.66 26.36 14.43
C PRO A 303 24.39 27.18 14.75
N ARG A 304 24.57 28.43 15.19
CA ARG A 304 23.46 29.33 15.53
C ARG A 304 22.43 29.38 14.39
N ALA A 305 21.18 29.11 14.76
CA ALA A 305 20.04 29.10 13.85
C ALA A 305 19.95 30.42 13.05
N ARG A 306 19.71 30.30 11.74
CA ARG A 306 19.45 31.45 10.87
C ARG A 306 17.95 31.51 10.61
N GLN A 307 17.27 32.51 11.16
CA GLN A 307 15.87 32.77 10.81
C GLN A 307 15.79 33.14 9.34
N VAL A 308 15.10 32.30 8.55
CA VAL A 308 14.86 32.56 7.14
C VAL A 308 13.61 33.45 6.96
N PHE A 309 12.67 33.40 7.90
CA PHE A 309 11.37 34.09 7.84
C PHE A 309 11.07 34.81 9.17
N PRO A 310 10.49 36.04 9.18
CA PRO A 310 10.14 36.92 8.05
C PRO A 310 11.28 37.88 7.64
N ASN A 311 12.47 37.73 8.24
CA ASN A 311 13.58 38.69 8.19
C ASN A 311 14.39 38.73 6.88
N MET A 312 13.75 38.57 5.70
CA MET A 312 14.33 38.92 4.39
C MET A 312 14.54 40.45 4.21
N ARG A 313 14.91 41.16 5.28
CA ARG A 313 15.19 42.59 5.31
C ARG A 313 16.67 42.84 5.58
N ARG A 314 17.57 42.51 4.63
CA ARG A 314 18.86 43.22 4.45
C ARG A 314 19.57 42.81 3.15
N ARG A 315 20.09 43.85 2.45
CA ARG A 315 20.84 43.91 1.18
C ARG A 315 21.39 42.56 0.68
N VAL A 316 20.64 41.95 -0.23
CA VAL A 316 21.03 40.76 -0.98
C VAL A 316 21.74 41.19 -2.27
N ARG A 317 22.90 40.60 -2.58
CA ARG A 317 23.61 40.80 -3.87
C ARG A 317 23.13 39.74 -4.88
N ILE A 318 21.95 39.94 -5.46
CA ILE A 318 21.58 39.23 -6.70
C ILE A 318 22.35 39.92 -7.84
N PRO A 319 22.84 39.19 -8.86
CA PRO A 319 23.38 39.82 -10.05
C PRO A 319 22.40 40.86 -10.61
N ALA A 320 22.87 42.10 -10.84
CA ALA A 320 22.02 43.18 -11.35
C ALA A 320 21.50 42.89 -12.77
N ASN A 321 22.24 42.07 -13.52
CA ASN A 321 21.92 41.63 -14.87
C ASN A 321 21.98 40.10 -14.95
N LEU A 322 21.22 39.53 -15.87
CA LEU A 322 21.29 38.10 -16.18
C LEU A 322 22.70 37.77 -16.71
N PRO A 323 23.45 36.84 -16.08
CA PRO A 323 24.75 36.44 -16.61
C PRO A 323 24.58 35.71 -17.95
N GLY A 324 25.62 35.77 -18.79
CA GLY A 324 25.68 34.93 -19.98
C GLY A 324 25.60 33.44 -19.59
N ARG A 325 24.96 32.62 -20.44
CA ARG A 325 24.88 31.17 -20.23
C ARG A 325 26.29 30.58 -20.17
N ALA A 326 26.53 29.69 -19.20
CA ALA A 326 27.80 28.98 -19.11
C ALA A 326 28.08 28.21 -20.41
N ALA A 327 29.32 28.27 -20.90
CA ALA A 327 29.73 27.55 -22.10
C ALA A 327 29.75 26.02 -21.91
N ARG A 328 29.79 25.56 -20.64
CA ARG A 328 29.87 24.16 -20.25
C ARG A 328 28.79 23.80 -19.23
N CYS A 329 28.26 22.60 -19.35
CA CYS A 329 27.38 21.99 -18.36
C CYS A 329 27.91 20.60 -17.97
N ARG A 330 27.88 20.25 -16.69
CA ARG A 330 28.28 18.92 -16.20
C ARG A 330 27.08 18.17 -15.63
N VAL A 331 26.83 16.97 -16.13
CA VAL A 331 25.87 16.02 -15.55
C VAL A 331 26.63 15.11 -14.59
N VAL A 332 26.29 15.18 -13.31
CA VAL A 332 26.93 14.43 -12.23
C VAL A 332 26.02 13.28 -11.81
N ILE A 333 26.54 12.05 -11.85
CA ILE A 333 25.81 10.82 -11.51
C ILE A 333 26.58 10.07 -10.41
N PRO A 334 26.23 10.25 -9.13
CA PRO A 334 26.75 9.44 -8.04
C PRO A 334 26.22 8.00 -8.13
N VAL A 335 27.09 7.01 -7.94
CA VAL A 335 26.76 5.58 -8.07
C VAL A 335 27.28 4.82 -6.84
N TYR A 336 26.45 3.94 -6.29
CA TYR A 336 26.86 2.99 -5.25
C TYR A 336 26.39 1.57 -5.52
N ALA A 337 25.22 1.35 -6.12
CA ALA A 337 24.71 0.00 -6.39
C ALA A 337 23.67 0.03 -7.53
N ASP A 338 22.98 -1.10 -7.73
CA ASP A 338 21.90 -1.26 -8.73
C ASP A 338 22.39 -1.08 -10.17
N ARG A 339 23.12 -2.10 -10.64
CA ARG A 339 23.69 -2.13 -12.00
C ARG A 339 22.66 -1.88 -13.08
N VAL A 340 21.49 -2.52 -12.98
CA VAL A 340 20.47 -2.46 -14.03
C VAL A 340 19.96 -1.03 -14.19
N ARG A 341 19.60 -0.37 -13.09
CA ARG A 341 19.09 1.00 -13.14
C ARG A 341 20.17 2.00 -13.50
N THR A 342 21.38 1.85 -12.95
CA THR A 342 22.52 2.74 -13.25
C THR A 342 22.85 2.76 -14.73
N LEU A 343 22.94 1.58 -15.38
CA LEU A 343 23.21 1.50 -16.81
C LEU A 343 22.03 2.06 -17.63
N ALA A 344 20.79 1.79 -17.22
CA ALA A 344 19.62 2.37 -17.88
C ALA A 344 19.56 3.91 -17.76
N CYS A 345 20.02 4.51 -16.66
CA CYS A 345 20.16 5.95 -16.51
C CYS A 345 21.21 6.49 -17.49
N LEU A 346 22.43 5.94 -17.45
CA LEU A 346 23.54 6.37 -18.32
C LEU A 346 23.18 6.30 -19.80
N ASP A 347 22.59 5.19 -20.24
CA ASP A 347 22.15 5.04 -21.62
C ASP A 347 21.10 6.11 -22.01
N SER A 348 20.21 6.51 -21.09
CA SER A 348 19.22 7.56 -21.37
C SER A 348 19.86 8.96 -21.45
N VAL A 349 20.90 9.20 -20.64
CA VAL A 349 21.73 10.42 -20.74
C VAL A 349 22.42 10.46 -22.10
N PHE A 350 23.09 9.39 -22.51
CA PHE A 350 23.77 9.33 -23.80
C PHE A 350 22.82 9.56 -24.97
N ASP A 351 21.68 8.87 -24.98
CA ASP A 351 20.69 8.97 -26.06
C ASP A 351 20.12 10.40 -26.21
N THR A 352 19.95 11.11 -25.08
CA THR A 352 19.37 12.45 -25.08
C THR A 352 20.39 13.54 -25.38
N LEU A 353 21.63 13.40 -24.92
CA LEU A 353 22.69 14.38 -25.17
C LEU A 353 23.23 14.29 -26.60
N ALA A 354 23.30 13.10 -27.21
CA ALA A 354 23.72 12.93 -28.60
C ALA A 354 22.85 13.68 -29.62
N ARG A 355 21.62 14.06 -29.24
CA ARG A 355 20.64 14.76 -30.10
C ARG A 355 20.66 16.28 -29.91
N ARG A 356 21.50 16.81 -29.02
CA ARG A 356 21.61 18.26 -28.77
C ARG A 356 22.40 18.95 -29.88
N SER A 357 21.95 20.13 -30.27
CA SER A 357 22.58 20.97 -31.29
C SER A 357 22.88 22.40 -30.80
N ASP A 358 22.68 22.68 -29.50
CA ASP A 358 22.64 24.04 -28.94
C ASP A 358 24.00 24.57 -28.44
N GLY A 359 25.11 23.90 -28.79
CA GLY A 359 26.48 24.42 -28.64
C GLY A 359 27.05 24.45 -27.22
N THR A 360 26.28 24.15 -26.15
CA THR A 360 26.85 23.98 -24.80
C THR A 360 27.59 22.65 -24.72
N ALA A 361 28.87 22.68 -24.36
CA ALA A 361 29.65 21.46 -24.17
C ALA A 361 29.21 20.75 -22.89
N THR A 362 28.60 19.57 -23.03
CA THR A 362 28.11 18.78 -21.89
C THR A 362 29.08 17.65 -21.55
N GLU A 363 29.48 17.59 -20.30
CA GLU A 363 30.33 16.53 -19.73
C GLU A 363 29.51 15.62 -18.83
N ILE A 364 29.76 14.30 -18.87
CA ILE A 364 29.14 13.32 -17.98
C ILE A 364 30.20 12.85 -16.98
N MET A 365 29.99 13.14 -15.70
CA MET A 365 30.85 12.75 -14.59
C MET A 365 30.15 11.71 -13.73
N VAL A 366 30.72 10.52 -13.64
CA VAL A 366 30.25 9.46 -12.73
C VAL A 366 31.18 9.41 -11.53
N VAL A 367 30.60 9.43 -10.32
CA VAL A 367 31.34 9.22 -9.08
C VAL A 367 30.89 7.90 -8.47
N ASP A 368 31.75 6.89 -8.56
CA ASP A 368 31.54 5.59 -7.97
C ASP A 368 31.98 5.62 -6.50
N ASP A 369 31.00 5.70 -5.60
CA ASP A 369 31.14 5.81 -4.14
C ASP A 369 31.39 4.43 -3.49
N ALA A 370 32.35 3.69 -4.05
CA ALA A 370 32.74 2.33 -3.68
C ALA A 370 31.64 1.27 -3.88
N THR A 371 31.17 1.08 -5.12
CA THR A 371 30.18 0.05 -5.44
C THR A 371 30.59 -1.35 -4.93
N PRO A 372 29.69 -2.10 -4.27
CA PRO A 372 29.95 -3.47 -3.88
C PRO A 372 29.69 -4.47 -5.02
N ASP A 373 29.19 -4.01 -6.18
CA ASP A 373 28.93 -4.83 -7.37
C ASP A 373 30.13 -4.76 -8.34
N PRO A 374 30.95 -5.83 -8.46
CA PRO A 374 32.11 -5.84 -9.34
C PRO A 374 31.75 -5.73 -10.83
N ALA A 375 30.56 -6.19 -11.23
CA ALA A 375 30.11 -6.12 -12.61
C ALA A 375 29.69 -4.69 -12.99
N LEU A 376 29.12 -3.94 -12.04
CA LEU A 376 28.89 -2.50 -12.21
C LEU A 376 30.22 -1.75 -12.32
N ALA A 377 31.18 -2.02 -11.42
CA ALA A 377 32.51 -1.40 -11.46
C ALA A 377 33.17 -1.58 -12.85
N LEU A 378 33.23 -2.82 -13.35
CA LEU A 378 33.80 -3.12 -14.66
C LEU A 378 33.07 -2.39 -15.81
N ALA A 379 31.74 -2.29 -15.74
CA ALA A 379 30.97 -1.57 -16.75
C ALA A 379 31.30 -0.06 -16.77
N LEU A 380 31.48 0.56 -15.60
CA LEU A 380 31.91 1.95 -15.50
C LEU A 380 33.33 2.16 -16.05
N ASP A 381 34.26 1.24 -15.76
CA ASP A 381 35.63 1.30 -16.29
C ASP A 381 35.65 1.24 -17.81
N ASN A 382 34.83 0.36 -18.41
CA ASN A 382 34.70 0.26 -19.86
C ASN A 382 34.15 1.56 -20.49
N LEU A 383 33.15 2.18 -19.87
CA LEU A 383 32.59 3.46 -20.34
C LEU A 383 33.61 4.60 -20.24
N ALA A 384 34.41 4.64 -19.17
CA ALA A 384 35.48 5.61 -19.00
C ALA A 384 36.60 5.40 -20.03
N GLY A 385 37.03 4.14 -20.24
CA GLY A 385 38.03 3.79 -21.26
C GLY A 385 37.59 4.13 -22.69
N ALA A 386 36.29 4.11 -22.96
CA ALA A 386 35.69 4.54 -24.23
C ALA A 386 35.52 6.08 -24.35
N GLY A 387 35.92 6.87 -23.34
CA GLY A 387 35.76 8.33 -23.33
C GLY A 387 34.31 8.81 -23.25
N ARG A 388 33.37 7.93 -22.87
CA ARG A 388 31.94 8.24 -22.79
C ARG A 388 31.57 8.97 -21.51
N ILE A 389 32.34 8.74 -20.44
CA ILE A 389 32.19 9.38 -19.13
C ILE A 389 33.56 9.74 -18.57
N SER A 390 33.59 10.73 -17.66
CA SER A 390 34.68 10.89 -16.69
C SER A 390 34.32 10.13 -15.41
N LEU A 391 35.25 9.34 -14.87
CA LEU A 391 35.01 8.49 -13.70
C LEU A 391 35.90 8.88 -12.53
N ARG A 392 35.32 9.04 -11.33
CA ARG A 392 36.02 9.16 -10.05
C ARG A 392 35.58 8.04 -9.12
N ARG A 393 36.50 7.50 -8.33
CA ARG A 393 36.23 6.41 -7.37
C ARG A 393 36.63 6.79 -5.95
N HIS A 394 35.80 6.40 -4.99
CA HIS A 394 36.14 6.42 -3.57
C HIS A 394 36.55 5.03 -3.09
N ASP A 395 37.42 4.97 -2.08
CA ASP A 395 37.87 3.71 -1.46
C ASP A 395 36.80 3.09 -0.53
N ALA A 396 35.86 3.92 -0.06
CA ALA A 396 34.76 3.51 0.80
C ALA A 396 33.53 4.38 0.50
N ASN A 397 32.34 3.87 0.82
CA ASN A 397 31.09 4.64 0.68
C ASN A 397 31.08 5.82 1.66
N GLN A 398 31.23 7.03 1.12
CA GLN A 398 31.23 8.30 1.85
C GLN A 398 29.86 8.99 1.84
N GLY A 399 28.92 8.51 1.02
CA GLY A 399 27.57 9.03 0.91
C GLY A 399 27.37 10.00 -0.24
N TYR A 400 26.09 10.21 -0.59
CA TYR A 400 25.69 11.08 -1.71
C TYR A 400 26.29 12.50 -1.65
N PRO A 401 26.27 13.24 -0.52
CA PRO A 401 26.81 14.60 -0.48
C PRO A 401 28.32 14.66 -0.75
N ALA A 402 29.08 13.66 -0.28
CA ALA A 402 30.52 13.59 -0.51
C ALA A 402 30.84 13.26 -1.97
N ALA A 403 30.14 12.28 -2.56
CA ALA A 403 30.28 11.93 -3.98
C ALA A 403 29.94 13.12 -4.90
N VAL A 404 28.88 13.87 -4.59
CA VAL A 404 28.55 15.10 -5.31
C VAL A 404 29.67 16.14 -5.18
N ASN A 405 30.17 16.39 -3.96
CA ASN A 405 31.24 17.35 -3.74
C ASN A 405 32.53 17.01 -4.52
N THR A 406 32.87 15.72 -4.65
CA THR A 406 34.00 15.27 -5.49
C THR A 406 33.84 15.75 -6.93
N ALA A 407 32.63 15.63 -7.51
CA ALA A 407 32.35 16.09 -8.87
C ALA A 407 32.22 17.61 -9.02
N LEU A 408 31.92 18.33 -7.92
CA LEU A 408 31.81 19.79 -7.89
C LEU A 408 33.16 20.49 -7.66
N SER A 409 34.16 19.78 -7.15
CA SER A 409 35.45 20.34 -6.71
C SER A 409 36.20 21.15 -7.78
N ASP A 410 36.01 20.81 -9.05
CA ASP A 410 36.61 21.45 -10.23
C ASP A 410 35.55 21.99 -11.23
N ALA A 411 34.31 22.20 -10.77
CA ALA A 411 33.19 22.64 -11.60
C ALA A 411 33.00 24.18 -11.66
N ASP A 412 34.00 24.98 -11.26
CA ASP A 412 33.86 26.44 -11.28
C ASP A 412 33.56 26.97 -12.69
N GLY A 413 32.58 27.86 -12.77
CA GLY A 413 32.09 28.41 -14.03
C GLY A 413 31.22 27.48 -14.87
N MET A 414 30.91 26.26 -14.40
CA MET A 414 30.02 25.33 -15.08
C MET A 414 28.63 25.30 -14.44
N ASP A 415 27.59 25.21 -15.26
CA ASP A 415 26.28 24.81 -14.75
C ASP A 415 26.30 23.30 -14.46
N VAL A 416 25.74 22.88 -13.33
CA VAL A 416 25.79 21.48 -12.91
C VAL A 416 24.39 20.89 -12.83
N VAL A 417 24.19 19.69 -13.34
CA VAL A 417 23.01 18.89 -13.09
C VAL A 417 23.39 17.70 -12.22
N LEU A 418 22.82 17.64 -11.02
CA LEU A 418 22.86 16.46 -10.16
C LEU A 418 21.75 15.51 -10.62
N LEU A 419 22.09 14.25 -10.87
CA LEU A 419 21.16 13.25 -11.36
C LEU A 419 21.38 11.92 -10.63
N ASN A 420 20.33 11.40 -10.00
CA ASN A 420 20.41 10.07 -9.38
C ASN A 420 20.57 8.97 -10.45
N SER A 421 21.26 7.89 -10.08
CA SER A 421 21.54 6.76 -10.97
C SER A 421 20.32 5.90 -11.31
N ASP A 422 19.16 6.17 -10.71
CA ASP A 422 17.88 5.48 -10.93
C ASP A 422 16.85 6.33 -11.68
N THR A 423 17.33 7.32 -12.44
CA THR A 423 16.51 8.20 -13.26
C THR A 423 16.49 7.78 -14.73
N LEU A 424 15.42 8.15 -15.43
CA LEU A 424 15.26 7.98 -16.87
C LEU A 424 14.94 9.33 -17.50
N LEU A 425 15.65 9.66 -18.56
CA LEU A 425 15.55 10.94 -19.27
C LEU A 425 14.96 10.78 -20.67
N ALA A 426 14.44 11.87 -21.22
CA ALA A 426 13.92 11.93 -22.57
C ALA A 426 14.29 13.25 -23.28
N PRO A 427 14.31 13.30 -24.63
CA PRO A 427 14.83 14.45 -25.38
C PRO A 427 14.18 15.79 -24.98
N GLY A 428 14.99 16.86 -24.94
CA GLY A 428 14.57 18.22 -24.59
C GLY A 428 14.64 18.56 -23.09
N TRP A 429 14.93 17.58 -22.21
CA TRP A 429 14.92 17.79 -20.76
C TRP A 429 15.90 18.88 -20.31
N LEU A 430 17.16 18.78 -20.73
CA LEU A 430 18.22 19.69 -20.30
C LEU A 430 18.07 21.09 -20.92
N ASP A 431 17.62 21.18 -22.17
CA ASP A 431 17.35 22.46 -22.84
C ASP A 431 16.30 23.27 -22.08
N GLU A 432 15.20 22.61 -21.71
CA GLU A 432 14.11 23.23 -20.99
C GLU A 432 14.51 23.62 -19.55
N MET A 433 15.29 22.79 -18.86
CA MET A 433 15.85 23.14 -17.54
C MET A 433 16.77 24.37 -17.62
N LEU A 434 17.67 24.42 -18.61
CA LEU A 434 18.56 25.57 -18.82
C LEU A 434 17.78 26.81 -19.22
N ARG A 435 16.75 26.67 -20.07
CA ARG A 435 15.86 27.78 -20.44
C ARG A 435 15.18 28.40 -19.21
N VAL A 436 14.73 27.57 -18.27
CA VAL A 436 14.15 28.05 -16.99
C VAL A 436 15.23 28.67 -16.08
N ALA A 437 16.42 28.07 -16.00
CA ALA A 437 17.52 28.55 -15.16
C ALA A 437 17.98 29.98 -15.51
N TYR A 438 17.90 30.33 -16.80
CA TYR A 438 18.27 31.65 -17.33
C TYR A 438 17.05 32.52 -17.64
N ALA A 439 15.82 32.14 -17.26
CA ALA A 439 14.64 32.98 -17.45
C ALA A 439 14.58 34.17 -16.47
N ARG A 440 15.25 34.06 -15.31
CA ARG A 440 15.25 35.09 -14.25
C ARG A 440 16.63 35.24 -13.62
N VAL A 441 16.95 36.47 -13.22
CA VAL A 441 18.26 36.80 -12.61
C VAL A 441 18.51 36.10 -11.28
N ASP A 442 17.45 35.77 -10.54
CA ASP A 442 17.48 35.22 -9.19
C ASP A 442 17.27 33.70 -9.15
N THR A 443 17.20 33.01 -10.29
CA THR A 443 17.05 31.54 -10.32
C THR A 443 18.39 30.87 -10.04
N GLY A 444 18.50 30.21 -8.89
CA GLY A 444 19.71 29.49 -8.50
C GLY A 444 19.66 28.02 -8.88
N THR A 445 18.48 27.41 -8.78
CA THR A 445 18.32 25.98 -9.03
C THR A 445 17.01 25.68 -9.75
N VAL A 446 17.02 24.58 -10.53
CA VAL A 446 15.85 24.11 -11.28
C VAL A 446 15.66 22.60 -11.07
N SER A 447 14.45 22.17 -10.78
CA SER A 447 14.09 20.74 -10.69
C SER A 447 12.89 20.41 -11.61
N PRO A 448 12.82 19.20 -12.19
CA PRO A 448 11.72 18.80 -13.08
C PRO A 448 10.55 18.16 -12.32
N LEU A 449 9.41 17.97 -12.99
CA LEU A 449 8.37 17.07 -12.50
C LEU A 449 8.84 15.61 -12.60
N SER A 450 8.26 14.73 -11.77
CA SER A 450 8.53 13.28 -11.81
C SER A 450 7.31 12.46 -11.40
N ASN A 451 7.39 11.14 -11.60
CA ASN A 451 6.45 10.16 -11.05
C ASN A 451 6.68 9.88 -9.54
N ASP A 452 7.83 10.28 -8.99
CA ASP A 452 8.17 10.14 -7.56
C ASP A 452 9.15 11.22 -7.10
N ALA A 453 8.65 12.41 -6.72
CA ALA A 453 9.49 13.53 -6.31
C ALA A 453 8.79 14.47 -5.30
N SER A 454 8.10 13.91 -4.30
CA SER A 454 7.39 14.66 -3.25
C SER A 454 6.53 15.81 -3.80
N ILE A 455 6.91 17.07 -3.57
CA ILE A 455 6.20 18.28 -4.03
C ILE A 455 6.18 18.42 -5.56
N LEU A 456 7.07 17.72 -6.28
CA LEU A 456 7.18 17.71 -7.75
C LEU A 456 6.52 16.48 -8.39
N THR A 457 5.86 15.63 -7.61
CA THR A 457 5.18 14.44 -8.11
C THR A 457 4.00 14.80 -9.00
N TRP A 458 3.93 14.17 -10.18
CA TRP A 458 2.75 14.11 -11.03
C TRP A 458 2.27 12.66 -11.12
N PRO A 459 0.94 12.40 -11.06
CA PRO A 459 -0.17 13.36 -11.19
C PRO A 459 -0.59 14.12 -9.93
N ASP A 460 -0.46 13.51 -8.76
CA ASP A 460 -0.86 14.07 -7.48
C ASP A 460 0.13 13.58 -6.40
N PRO A 461 0.59 14.43 -5.46
CA PRO A 461 1.40 14.01 -4.31
C PRO A 461 0.71 13.10 -3.26
N ASP A 462 -0.53 12.65 -3.48
CA ASP A 462 -1.23 11.66 -2.61
C ASP A 462 -0.49 10.30 -2.60
N PRO A 463 -0.45 9.53 -1.48
CA PRO A 463 0.49 8.44 -1.25
C PRO A 463 0.06 7.14 -1.94
N GLN A 464 -0.47 7.21 -3.17
CA GLN A 464 -0.45 6.05 -4.04
C GLN A 464 1.01 5.74 -4.38
N ALA A 465 1.37 4.45 -4.37
CA ALA A 465 2.73 4.02 -4.68
C ALA A 465 3.25 4.72 -5.96
N PRO A 466 4.55 5.06 -6.04
CA PRO A 466 5.16 5.65 -7.22
C PRO A 466 4.67 5.01 -8.50
N ARG A 467 4.20 5.81 -9.46
CA ARG A 467 3.79 5.27 -10.75
C ARG A 467 5.02 4.65 -11.42
N PRO A 468 5.03 3.34 -11.73
CA PRO A 468 6.13 2.76 -12.49
C PRO A 468 6.22 3.46 -13.84
N CYS A 469 7.44 3.78 -14.26
CA CYS A 469 7.69 4.34 -15.58
C CYS A 469 8.86 3.62 -16.24
N ASP A 470 8.66 3.23 -17.49
CA ASP A 470 9.76 2.81 -18.36
C ASP A 470 10.24 3.97 -19.25
N ARG A 471 11.22 3.68 -20.12
CA ARG A 471 11.77 4.68 -21.05
C ARG A 471 10.74 5.23 -22.04
N GLU A 472 9.81 4.39 -22.49
CA GLU A 472 8.80 4.79 -23.47
C GLU A 472 7.78 5.73 -22.81
N ASP A 473 7.34 5.41 -21.60
CA ASP A 473 6.48 6.25 -20.79
C ASP A 473 7.12 7.61 -20.52
N VAL A 474 8.37 7.64 -20.07
CA VAL A 474 9.10 8.91 -19.83
C VAL A 474 9.21 9.74 -21.09
N ARG A 475 9.47 9.12 -22.25
CA ARG A 475 9.50 9.83 -23.54
C ARG A 475 8.14 10.45 -23.88
N HIS A 476 7.04 9.74 -23.66
CA HIS A 476 5.70 10.28 -23.88
C HIS A 476 5.32 11.40 -22.91
N LEU A 477 5.68 11.24 -21.63
CA LEU A 477 5.40 12.20 -20.58
C LEU A 477 6.24 13.46 -20.73
N MET A 478 7.53 13.35 -21.07
CA MET A 478 8.38 14.51 -21.37
C MET A 478 7.82 15.30 -22.56
N ALA A 479 7.47 14.63 -23.66
CA ALA A 479 6.88 15.30 -24.83
C ALA A 479 5.47 15.86 -24.56
N ALA A 480 4.74 15.33 -23.58
CA ALA A 480 3.47 15.90 -23.13
C ALA A 480 3.71 17.12 -22.24
N SER A 481 4.62 17.00 -21.27
CA SER A 481 4.99 18.06 -20.33
C SER A 481 5.50 19.29 -21.05
N LEU A 482 6.43 19.12 -22.00
CA LEU A 482 6.97 20.21 -22.80
C LEU A 482 5.90 20.90 -23.65
N ARG A 483 4.92 20.16 -24.16
CA ARG A 483 3.81 20.73 -24.93
C ARG A 483 2.78 21.44 -24.06
N ALA A 484 2.51 20.93 -22.86
CA ALA A 484 1.52 21.47 -21.94
C ALA A 484 2.04 22.69 -21.18
N ASN A 485 3.33 22.67 -20.83
CA ASN A 485 3.93 23.55 -19.84
C ASN A 485 5.29 24.14 -20.27
N GLY A 486 5.78 23.83 -21.48
CA GLY A 486 7.04 24.36 -21.98
C GLY A 486 7.02 25.88 -21.95
N GLY A 487 8.10 26.49 -21.47
CA GLY A 487 8.08 27.92 -21.17
C GLY A 487 8.08 28.23 -19.68
N LEU A 488 7.33 27.45 -18.91
CA LEU A 488 6.80 27.87 -17.62
C LEU A 488 7.61 27.36 -16.44
N ASP A 489 7.57 28.14 -15.37
CA ASP A 489 8.23 27.85 -14.09
C ASP A 489 7.27 28.08 -12.92
N VAL A 490 7.47 27.34 -11.84
CA VAL A 490 6.79 27.57 -10.55
C VAL A 490 7.84 27.70 -9.46
N GLU A 491 7.72 28.70 -8.57
CA GLU A 491 8.63 28.79 -7.42
C GLU A 491 8.36 27.64 -6.44
N ILE A 492 9.43 26.97 -6.01
CA ILE A 492 9.39 25.90 -5.02
C ILE A 492 10.20 26.28 -3.78
N PRO A 493 9.85 25.76 -2.59
CA PRO A 493 10.53 26.09 -1.35
C PRO A 493 11.99 25.62 -1.34
N THR A 494 12.25 24.47 -1.98
CA THR A 494 13.55 23.80 -2.08
C THR A 494 13.64 23.06 -3.41
N ALA A 495 14.85 22.92 -3.95
CA ALA A 495 15.12 21.96 -5.03
C ALA A 495 15.04 20.51 -4.52
N HIS A 496 15.01 19.55 -5.45
CA HIS A 496 14.93 18.13 -5.15
C HIS A 496 16.11 17.36 -5.76
N GLY A 497 16.80 16.55 -4.94
CA GLY A 497 18.11 15.96 -5.28
C GLY A 497 18.10 14.84 -6.34
N PHE A 498 16.93 14.30 -6.73
CA PHE A 498 16.87 13.26 -7.76
C PHE A 498 17.27 13.78 -9.15
N CYS A 499 16.94 15.03 -9.44
CA CYS A 499 17.33 15.77 -10.62
C CYS A 499 17.31 17.28 -10.30
N MET A 500 18.48 17.89 -10.21
CA MET A 500 18.65 19.28 -9.78
C MET A 500 19.71 19.97 -10.64
N LEU A 501 19.32 20.98 -11.38
CA LEU A 501 20.25 21.91 -12.02
C LEU A 501 20.62 23.01 -11.04
N ILE A 502 21.91 23.33 -10.95
CA ILE A 502 22.50 24.40 -10.16
C ILE A 502 23.23 25.35 -11.11
N ARG A 503 22.85 26.62 -11.11
CA ARG A 503 23.51 27.64 -11.92
C ARG A 503 24.90 27.96 -11.36
N HIS A 504 25.88 28.15 -12.24
CA HIS A 504 27.29 28.29 -11.86
C HIS A 504 27.56 29.43 -10.84
N ASP A 505 26.85 30.55 -10.94
CA ASP A 505 26.97 31.70 -10.04
C ASP A 505 26.33 31.43 -8.67
N CYS A 506 25.18 30.76 -8.65
CA CYS A 506 24.56 30.26 -7.43
C CYS A 506 25.47 29.25 -6.71
N LEU A 507 26.08 28.31 -7.45
CA LEU A 507 27.02 27.34 -6.88
C LEU A 507 28.22 28.05 -6.26
N ARG A 508 28.84 28.98 -6.99
CA ARG A 508 30.01 29.76 -6.51
C ARG A 508 29.70 30.55 -5.24
N GLN A 509 28.52 31.17 -5.16
CA GLN A 509 28.13 31.97 -4.00
C GLN A 509 27.68 31.13 -2.81
N THR A 510 27.01 30.00 -3.06
CA THR A 510 26.42 29.16 -2.02
C THR A 510 27.45 28.20 -1.41
N GLY A 511 28.40 27.72 -2.22
CA GLY A 511 29.39 26.72 -1.84
C GLY A 511 28.87 25.28 -1.88
N LEU A 512 29.74 24.34 -1.53
CA LEU A 512 29.51 22.89 -1.61
C LEU A 512 28.45 22.36 -0.63
N PHE A 513 28.14 21.07 -0.72
CA PHE A 513 27.28 20.35 0.22
C PHE A 513 28.05 20.08 1.53
N ARG A 514 27.33 19.76 2.61
CA ARG A 514 27.89 19.58 3.97
C ARG A 514 27.81 18.11 4.45
N PRO A 515 28.62 17.19 3.90
CA PRO A 515 28.61 15.77 4.28
C PRO A 515 28.83 15.56 5.78
N GLU A 516 29.56 16.46 6.44
CA GLU A 516 29.78 16.44 7.89
C GLU A 516 28.49 16.59 8.71
N LEU A 517 27.42 17.17 8.12
CA LEU A 517 26.11 17.29 8.77
C LEU A 517 25.14 16.21 8.29
N TYR A 518 25.09 15.91 6.99
CA TYR A 518 24.07 15.05 6.38
C TYR A 518 24.51 13.59 6.15
N GLY A 519 25.78 13.28 6.37
CA GLY A 519 26.34 11.93 6.28
C GLY A 519 26.03 11.30 4.92
N ARG A 520 25.25 10.21 4.96
CA ARG A 520 24.90 9.40 3.77
C ARG A 520 23.85 10.02 2.83
N GLY A 521 23.27 11.17 3.18
CA GLY A 521 22.29 11.90 2.35
C GLY A 521 20.95 12.12 3.05
N TYR A 522 19.95 12.56 2.29
CA TYR A 522 18.67 13.15 2.71
C TYR A 522 18.80 14.52 3.39
N GLY A 523 18.35 15.60 2.75
CA GLY A 523 18.28 16.94 3.36
C GLY A 523 19.44 17.86 3.01
N GLU A 524 20.50 17.34 2.38
CA GLU A 524 21.65 18.09 1.90
C GLU A 524 21.30 19.06 0.76
N GLU A 525 20.34 18.70 -0.10
CA GLU A 525 19.83 19.55 -1.16
C GLU A 525 18.90 20.64 -0.60
N ASN A 526 18.18 20.30 0.47
CA ASN A 526 17.36 21.27 1.20
C ASN A 526 18.24 22.28 1.92
N ASP A 527 19.33 21.81 2.53
CA ASP A 527 20.35 22.67 3.12
C ASP A 527 20.96 23.64 2.13
N PHE A 528 21.40 23.13 0.96
CA PHE A 528 21.92 23.95 -0.12
C PHE A 528 20.88 24.99 -0.55
N SER A 529 19.63 24.57 -0.74
CA SER A 529 18.52 25.46 -1.13
C SER A 529 18.32 26.57 -0.10
N MET A 530 18.28 26.24 1.19
CA MET A 530 18.10 27.25 2.24
C MET A 530 19.27 28.23 2.34
N ARG A 531 20.52 27.76 2.17
CA ARG A 531 21.70 28.65 2.10
C ARG A 531 21.64 29.56 0.88
N ALA A 532 21.31 29.03 -0.29
CA ALA A 532 21.16 29.80 -1.51
C ALA A 532 20.04 30.84 -1.38
N ARG A 533 18.89 30.48 -0.77
CA ARG A 533 17.78 31.40 -0.50
C ARG A 533 18.18 32.54 0.42
N LEU A 534 18.98 32.28 1.46
CA LEU A 534 19.57 33.33 2.30
C LEU A 534 20.52 34.26 1.54
N ALA A 535 21.11 33.78 0.44
CA ALA A 535 21.93 34.56 -0.46
C ALA A 535 21.14 35.26 -1.60
N GLY A 536 19.80 35.09 -1.63
CA GLY A 536 18.92 35.74 -2.60
C GLY A 536 18.33 34.86 -3.68
N TRP A 537 18.80 33.63 -3.78
CA TRP A 537 18.43 32.72 -4.85
C TRP A 537 17.02 32.15 -4.66
N ARG A 538 16.37 31.86 -5.78
CA ARG A 538 15.08 31.18 -5.87
C ARG A 538 15.25 29.83 -6.53
N HIS A 539 14.40 28.89 -6.11
CA HIS A 539 14.34 27.54 -6.63
C HIS A 539 13.08 27.42 -7.49
N ARG A 540 13.23 26.84 -8.67
CA ARG A 540 12.14 26.77 -9.65
C ARG A 540 11.87 25.32 -10.08
N ALA A 541 10.60 24.98 -10.22
CA ALA A 541 10.19 23.79 -10.94
C ALA A 541 10.09 24.12 -12.43
N ALA A 542 10.85 23.43 -13.29
CA ALA A 542 10.65 23.47 -14.73
C ALA A 542 9.49 22.54 -15.09
N VAL A 543 8.27 23.06 -15.03
CA VAL A 543 7.03 22.26 -15.18
C VAL A 543 6.81 21.70 -16.59
N GLY A 544 7.61 22.13 -17.57
CA GLY A 544 7.72 21.55 -18.91
C GLY A 544 8.64 20.34 -19.01
N VAL A 545 9.35 19.99 -17.93
CA VAL A 545 10.28 18.85 -17.88
C VAL A 545 9.67 17.73 -17.06
N PHE A 546 9.79 16.51 -17.56
CA PHE A 546 9.43 15.29 -16.84
C PHE A 546 10.61 14.32 -16.85
N VAL A 547 11.02 13.86 -15.66
CA VAL A 547 12.08 12.86 -15.48
C VAL A 547 11.48 11.66 -14.75
N GLY A 548 11.68 10.47 -15.31
CA GLY A 548 11.27 9.23 -14.65
C GLY A 548 12.20 8.91 -13.49
N HIS A 549 11.64 8.60 -12.33
CA HIS A 549 12.37 8.13 -11.16
C HIS A 549 11.90 6.71 -10.87
N VAL A 550 12.76 5.73 -11.14
CA VAL A 550 12.39 4.30 -11.06
C VAL A 550 12.33 3.82 -9.60
N GLY A 551 12.86 4.61 -8.67
CA GLY A 551 12.83 4.35 -7.23
C GLY A 551 13.83 3.26 -6.84
N GLY A 552 15.06 3.66 -6.55
CA GLY A 552 16.10 2.86 -5.91
C GLY A 552 15.62 2.23 -4.60
N VAL A 553 16.16 1.05 -4.25
CA VAL A 553 15.90 0.38 -2.97
C VAL A 553 16.43 1.25 -1.82
N SER A 554 15.60 2.18 -1.36
CA SER A 554 16.00 3.17 -0.38
C SER A 554 15.63 2.70 1.02
N PHE A 555 16.50 1.85 1.58
CA PHE A 555 16.72 1.55 3.01
C PHE A 555 15.53 1.65 4.00
N GLY A 556 14.39 0.97 3.79
CA GLY A 556 13.37 0.68 4.82
C GLY A 556 13.28 1.64 6.03
N ALA A 557 13.49 1.15 7.26
CA ALA A 557 13.44 1.99 8.48
C ALA A 557 14.69 2.87 8.70
N GLN A 558 15.84 2.53 8.10
CA GLN A 558 17.05 3.37 8.18
C GLN A 558 16.90 4.70 7.42
N ARG A 559 16.21 4.68 6.27
CA ARG A 559 15.82 5.88 5.51
C ARG A 559 14.95 6.78 6.35
N ARG A 560 13.90 6.24 6.98
CA ARG A 560 13.00 7.01 7.86
C ARG A 560 13.78 7.66 9.00
N ALA A 561 14.66 6.92 9.66
CA ALA A 561 15.51 7.45 10.72
C ALA A 561 16.47 8.55 10.24
N LEU A 562 17.10 8.37 9.06
CA LEU A 562 17.94 9.39 8.44
C LEU A 562 17.15 10.65 8.07
N GLN A 563 15.98 10.51 7.44
CA GLN A 563 15.11 11.62 7.10
C GLN A 563 14.68 12.40 8.35
N GLN A 564 14.28 11.69 9.42
CA GLN A 564 13.89 12.30 10.69
C GLN A 564 15.06 13.06 11.34
N ARG A 565 16.23 12.43 11.45
CA ARG A 565 17.47 13.08 11.94
C ARG A 565 17.78 14.34 11.13
N ASN A 566 17.77 14.23 9.81
CA ASN A 566 18.26 15.29 8.93
C ASN A 566 17.26 16.44 8.84
N LEU A 567 15.96 16.15 8.93
CA LEU A 567 14.91 17.15 9.07
C LEU A 567 15.02 17.93 10.39
N TRP A 568 15.36 17.25 11.48
CA TRP A 568 15.62 17.92 12.76
C TRP A 568 16.82 18.88 12.66
N ILE A 569 17.94 18.43 12.07
CA ILE A 569 19.12 19.27 11.81
C ILE A 569 18.72 20.49 10.97
N LEU A 570 17.99 20.27 9.88
CA LEU A 570 17.58 21.30 8.94
C LEU A 570 16.69 22.37 9.60
N ASN A 571 15.68 21.98 10.38
CA ASN A 571 14.81 22.92 11.09
C ASN A 571 15.53 23.67 12.20
N ARG A 572 16.58 23.09 12.80
CA ARG A 572 17.41 23.78 13.78
C ARG A 572 18.32 24.82 13.12
N LEU A 573 18.88 24.51 11.95
CA LEU A 573 19.68 25.45 11.16
C LEU A 573 18.82 26.56 10.54
N PHE A 574 17.61 26.22 10.07
CA PHE A 574 16.68 27.10 9.39
C PHE A 574 15.27 27.02 10.01
N PRO A 575 15.02 27.67 11.16
CA PRO A 575 13.71 27.68 11.78
C PRO A 575 12.63 28.19 10.82
N GLY A 576 11.56 27.40 10.67
CA GLY A 576 10.44 27.67 9.75
C GLY A 576 10.51 26.95 8.41
N TYR A 577 11.53 26.11 8.17
CA TYR A 577 11.61 25.28 6.96
C TYR A 577 10.38 24.38 6.78
N ASP A 578 9.98 23.61 7.80
CA ASP A 578 8.80 22.74 7.68
C ASP A 578 7.54 23.53 7.38
N ALA A 579 7.34 24.66 8.05
CA ALA A 579 6.19 25.53 7.81
C ALA A 579 6.16 26.07 6.37
N LEU A 580 7.33 26.38 5.79
CA LEU A 580 7.45 26.78 4.39
C LEU A 580 7.02 25.67 3.43
N VAL A 581 7.47 24.43 3.67
CA VAL A 581 7.10 23.27 2.84
C VAL A 581 5.62 22.96 2.98
N GLN A 582 5.08 22.93 4.21
CA GLN A 582 3.65 22.69 4.45
C GLN A 582 2.76 23.77 3.83
N ALA A 583 3.19 25.03 3.88
CA ALA A 583 2.46 26.12 3.20
C ALA A 583 2.47 25.94 1.67
N HIS A 584 3.57 25.47 1.08
CA HIS A 584 3.63 25.16 -0.35
C HIS A 584 2.72 23.98 -0.72
N VAL A 585 2.72 22.92 0.09
CA VAL A 585 1.83 21.75 -0.10
C VAL A 585 0.37 22.17 -0.01
N ALA A 586 0.00 22.98 0.99
CA ALA A 586 -1.37 23.46 1.17
C ALA A 586 -1.84 24.40 0.05
N ALA A 587 -0.94 25.22 -0.50
CA ALA A 587 -1.29 26.15 -1.58
C ALA A 587 -1.25 25.49 -2.97
N ASP A 588 -0.52 24.39 -3.11
CA ASP A 588 -0.35 23.58 -4.32
C ASP A 588 -0.22 24.39 -5.64
N PRO A 589 0.80 25.25 -5.77
CA PRO A 589 0.95 26.10 -6.95
C PRO A 589 1.26 25.31 -8.24
N LEU A 590 1.55 24.01 -8.11
CA LEU A 590 1.82 23.10 -9.22
C LEU A 590 0.53 22.47 -9.79
N ALA A 591 -0.61 22.57 -9.10
CA ALA A 591 -1.90 21.98 -9.47
C ALA A 591 -2.26 22.23 -10.95
N ALA A 592 -2.21 23.48 -11.40
CA ALA A 592 -2.57 23.86 -12.77
C ALA A 592 -1.63 23.24 -13.83
N SER A 593 -0.33 23.14 -13.52
CA SER A 593 0.64 22.51 -14.43
C SER A 593 0.47 20.99 -14.48
N ARG A 594 0.16 20.36 -13.35
CA ARG A 594 -0.17 18.93 -13.29
C ARG A 594 -1.47 18.62 -14.02
N GLN A 595 -2.50 19.46 -13.85
CA GLN A 595 -3.79 19.32 -14.54
C GLN A 595 -3.62 19.44 -16.06
N ARG A 596 -2.86 20.43 -16.56
CA ARG A 596 -2.58 20.57 -18.01
C ARG A 596 -1.86 19.36 -18.60
N LEU A 597 -0.86 18.82 -17.89
CA LEU A 597 -0.19 17.59 -18.30
C LEU A 597 -1.17 16.42 -18.32
N SER A 598 -1.98 16.25 -17.27
CA SER A 598 -2.98 15.19 -17.18
C SER A 598 -4.01 15.26 -18.32
N LEU A 599 -4.54 16.44 -18.63
CA LEU A 599 -5.47 16.64 -19.76
C LEU A 599 -4.86 16.19 -21.09
N LEU A 600 -3.59 16.52 -21.35
CA LEU A 600 -2.92 16.14 -22.59
C LEU A 600 -2.64 14.63 -22.65
N VAL A 601 -2.26 14.01 -21.53
CA VAL A 601 -2.10 12.56 -21.41
C VAL A 601 -3.42 11.84 -21.71
N TRP A 602 -4.52 12.35 -21.14
CA TRP A 602 -5.86 11.82 -21.39
C TRP A 602 -6.29 11.91 -22.85
N HIS A 603 -6.08 13.08 -23.48
CA HIS A 603 -6.43 13.30 -24.88
C HIS A 603 -5.60 12.43 -25.84
N ARG A 604 -4.28 12.32 -25.63
CA ARG A 604 -3.41 11.44 -26.44
C ARG A 604 -3.75 9.97 -26.25
N GLY A 605 -4.03 9.57 -25.01
CA GLY A 605 -4.47 8.23 -24.66
C GLY A 605 -5.76 7.82 -25.37
N ALA A 606 -6.74 8.74 -25.43
CA ALA A 606 -8.00 8.52 -26.15
C ALA A 606 -7.76 8.17 -27.63
N ARG A 607 -6.91 8.95 -28.31
CA ARG A 607 -6.59 8.74 -29.73
C ARG A 607 -5.85 7.43 -29.99
N LYS A 608 -4.94 7.03 -29.09
CA LYS A 608 -4.18 5.78 -29.22
C LYS A 608 -5.08 4.54 -29.08
N ALA A 609 -6.10 4.61 -28.24
CA ALA A 609 -6.97 3.46 -27.95
C ALA A 609 -8.02 3.16 -29.04
N GLY A 610 -8.21 4.05 -30.02
CA GLY A 610 -9.04 3.77 -31.20
C GLY A 610 -10.55 3.63 -30.95
N TYR A 611 -11.07 4.17 -29.85
CA TYR A 611 -12.51 4.11 -29.54
C TYR A 611 -13.35 4.98 -30.50
N GLU A 612 -14.58 4.54 -30.78
CA GLU A 612 -15.55 5.25 -31.64
C GLU A 612 -16.28 6.41 -30.91
N GLY A 613 -15.99 6.60 -29.62
CA GLY A 613 -16.59 7.62 -28.76
C GLY A 613 -16.44 7.26 -27.28
N ALA A 614 -17.09 8.03 -26.41
CA ALA A 614 -17.08 7.82 -24.97
C ALA A 614 -18.50 7.74 -24.37
N VAL A 615 -18.61 7.05 -23.23
CA VAL A 615 -19.79 7.00 -22.37
C VAL A 615 -19.41 7.41 -20.96
N LEU A 616 -20.18 8.31 -20.35
CA LEU A 616 -19.94 8.82 -19.01
C LEU A 616 -20.84 8.11 -17.99
N LEU A 617 -20.26 7.40 -17.04
CA LEU A 617 -20.93 6.68 -15.97
C LEU A 617 -20.87 7.52 -14.69
N VAL A 618 -21.99 8.11 -14.29
CA VAL A 618 -22.08 8.95 -13.09
C VAL A 618 -22.43 8.10 -11.88
N THR A 619 -21.58 8.12 -10.85
CA THR A 619 -21.71 7.31 -9.63
C THR A 619 -21.40 8.12 -8.37
N HIS A 620 -21.72 7.58 -7.20
CA HIS A 620 -21.29 8.13 -5.91
C HIS A 620 -19.90 7.59 -5.52
N ALA A 621 -19.22 8.24 -4.56
CA ALA A 621 -17.86 7.89 -4.11
C ALA A 621 -17.78 6.62 -3.22
N GLY A 622 -18.87 5.87 -3.09
CA GLY A 622 -18.95 4.72 -2.18
C GLY A 622 -18.67 3.40 -2.90
N THR A 623 -18.35 2.37 -2.12
CA THR A 623 -18.17 1.00 -2.61
C THR A 623 -19.49 0.20 -2.57
N GLY A 624 -19.49 -1.03 -3.10
CA GLY A 624 -20.63 -1.95 -3.00
C GLY A 624 -21.37 -2.18 -4.32
N GLY A 625 -22.70 -2.36 -4.23
CA GLY A 625 -23.53 -2.80 -5.35
C GLY A 625 -23.48 -1.88 -6.57
N VAL A 626 -23.59 -0.57 -6.37
CA VAL A 626 -23.54 0.43 -7.46
C VAL A 626 -22.19 0.41 -8.15
N ALA A 627 -21.09 0.45 -7.40
CA ALA A 627 -19.73 0.37 -7.93
C ALA A 627 -19.52 -0.92 -8.74
N ARG A 628 -20.04 -2.06 -8.28
CA ARG A 628 -20.00 -3.34 -9.02
C ARG A 628 -20.74 -3.25 -10.35
N VAL A 629 -21.91 -2.61 -10.38
CA VAL A 629 -22.67 -2.41 -11.62
C VAL A 629 -21.93 -1.46 -12.57
N VAL A 630 -21.42 -0.32 -12.08
CA VAL A 630 -20.66 0.66 -12.87
C VAL A 630 -19.43 0.00 -13.49
N ALA A 631 -18.67 -0.79 -12.73
CA ALA A 631 -17.53 -1.54 -13.25
C ALA A 631 -17.93 -2.56 -14.32
N HIS A 632 -19.08 -3.23 -14.16
CA HIS A 632 -19.60 -4.13 -15.19
C HIS A 632 -20.03 -3.39 -16.46
N ARG A 633 -20.75 -2.26 -16.33
CA ARG A 633 -21.13 -1.38 -17.45
C ARG A 633 -19.91 -0.84 -18.18
N ALA A 634 -18.89 -0.40 -17.44
CA ALA A 634 -17.65 0.06 -18.02
C ALA A 634 -16.99 -1.01 -18.91
N ARG A 635 -16.93 -2.26 -18.44
CA ARG A 635 -16.42 -3.39 -19.25
C ARG A 635 -17.28 -3.66 -20.49
N GLN A 636 -18.61 -3.60 -20.36
CA GLN A 636 -19.52 -3.78 -21.49
C GLN A 636 -19.33 -2.71 -22.57
N TRP A 637 -19.22 -1.44 -22.18
CA TRP A 637 -18.98 -0.35 -23.12
C TRP A 637 -17.60 -0.44 -23.77
N ALA A 638 -16.57 -0.79 -23.00
CA ALA A 638 -15.23 -1.02 -23.54
C ALA A 638 -15.24 -2.14 -24.58
N ALA A 639 -15.95 -3.25 -24.32
CA ALA A 639 -16.11 -4.35 -25.29
C ALA A 639 -16.93 -3.94 -26.53
N ALA A 640 -17.84 -2.97 -26.39
CA ALA A 640 -18.62 -2.40 -27.47
C ALA A 640 -17.89 -1.27 -28.24
N GLY A 641 -16.58 -1.08 -28.04
CA GLY A 641 -15.79 -0.07 -28.75
C GLY A 641 -16.01 1.38 -28.29
N CYS A 642 -16.67 1.58 -27.13
CA CYS A 642 -16.84 2.90 -26.51
C CYS A 642 -15.97 3.03 -25.27
N ARG A 643 -15.33 4.19 -25.08
CA ARG A 643 -14.50 4.45 -23.90
C ARG A 643 -15.38 4.71 -22.67
N PRO A 644 -15.29 3.91 -21.60
CA PRO A 644 -16.00 4.20 -20.37
C PRO A 644 -15.26 5.26 -19.55
N LEU A 645 -15.97 6.31 -19.15
CA LEU A 645 -15.51 7.35 -18.25
C LEU A 645 -16.33 7.29 -16.98
N VAL A 646 -15.73 7.42 -15.79
CA VAL A 646 -16.47 7.38 -14.52
C VAL A 646 -16.40 8.76 -13.86
N LEU A 647 -17.56 9.32 -13.49
CA LEU A 647 -17.68 10.61 -12.81
C LEU A 647 -18.13 10.39 -11.37
N GLU A 648 -17.30 10.82 -10.42
CA GLU A 648 -17.51 10.76 -8.98
C GLU A 648 -17.64 12.17 -8.39
N PRO A 649 -18.35 12.34 -7.26
CA PRO A 649 -18.45 13.63 -6.62
C PRO A 649 -17.12 13.99 -5.94
N ALA A 650 -16.78 15.27 -5.97
CA ALA A 650 -15.72 15.85 -5.16
C ALA A 650 -16.29 17.01 -4.31
N ALA A 651 -15.54 17.42 -3.27
CA ALA A 651 -15.99 18.41 -2.30
C ALA A 651 -16.44 19.74 -2.95
N ASP A 652 -15.68 20.21 -3.94
CA ASP A 652 -15.87 21.44 -4.71
C ASP A 652 -16.31 21.16 -6.17
N GLY A 653 -16.46 19.91 -6.60
CA GLY A 653 -16.85 19.61 -7.97
C GLY A 653 -16.92 18.13 -8.33
N PHE A 654 -16.18 17.73 -9.36
CA PHE A 654 -16.18 16.39 -9.92
C PHE A 654 -14.78 15.79 -10.02
N THR A 655 -14.70 14.47 -9.80
CA THR A 655 -13.54 13.65 -10.16
C THR A 655 -13.89 12.77 -11.36
N LEU A 656 -13.12 12.90 -12.45
CA LEU A 656 -13.24 12.08 -13.65
C LEU A 656 -12.14 11.01 -13.68
N ARG A 657 -12.53 9.74 -13.84
CA ARG A 657 -11.64 8.56 -13.89
C ARG A 657 -11.83 7.77 -15.18
N ASP A 658 -10.78 7.07 -15.61
CA ASP A 658 -10.92 6.07 -16.67
C ASP A 658 -11.65 4.85 -16.09
N GLY A 659 -12.74 4.42 -16.72
CA GLY A 659 -13.56 3.31 -16.22
C GLY A 659 -12.96 1.93 -16.47
N ARG A 660 -11.82 1.83 -17.18
CA ARG A 660 -11.21 0.56 -17.51
C ARG A 660 -10.36 0.04 -16.34
N PRO A 661 -10.45 -1.26 -16.00
CA PRO A 661 -9.61 -1.86 -14.96
C PRO A 661 -8.10 -1.69 -15.22
N GLU A 662 -7.70 -1.70 -16.49
CA GLU A 662 -6.29 -1.56 -16.92
C GLU A 662 -5.91 -0.10 -17.27
N GLY A 663 -6.86 0.84 -17.17
CA GLY A 663 -6.65 2.23 -17.58
C GLY A 663 -5.89 3.04 -16.52
N SER A 664 -4.57 3.07 -16.58
CA SER A 664 -3.75 3.89 -15.67
C SER A 664 -3.57 5.34 -16.16
N TYR A 665 -4.69 6.07 -16.23
CA TYR A 665 -4.65 7.53 -16.35
C TYR A 665 -4.95 8.19 -15.01
N PRO A 666 -4.31 9.32 -14.70
CA PRO A 666 -4.56 10.03 -13.46
C PRO A 666 -6.01 10.49 -13.37
N ALA A 667 -6.60 10.46 -12.17
CA ALA A 667 -7.89 11.09 -11.96
C ALA A 667 -7.79 12.60 -12.27
N LEU A 668 -8.84 13.15 -12.87
CA LEU A 668 -8.91 14.58 -13.18
C LEU A 668 -9.95 15.23 -12.27
N HIS A 669 -9.52 16.24 -11.52
CA HIS A 669 -10.39 17.05 -10.69
C HIS A 669 -10.88 18.28 -11.44
N PHE A 670 -12.15 18.63 -11.26
CA PHE A 670 -12.79 19.82 -11.83
C PHE A 670 -13.66 20.50 -10.77
N ALA A 671 -13.26 21.68 -10.31
CA ALA A 671 -14.10 22.53 -9.48
C ALA A 671 -15.35 22.98 -10.26
N TRP A 672 -16.51 23.01 -9.61
CA TRP A 672 -17.79 23.35 -10.23
C TRP A 672 -18.48 24.49 -9.50
N PRO A 673 -18.90 25.56 -10.20
CA PRO A 673 -19.01 25.68 -11.67
C PRO A 673 -17.75 26.21 -12.39
N GLU A 674 -16.71 26.62 -11.67
CA GLU A 674 -15.56 27.40 -12.19
C GLU A 674 -14.83 26.73 -13.35
N GLN A 675 -14.67 25.40 -13.30
CA GLN A 675 -14.00 24.62 -14.35
C GLN A 675 -14.99 23.81 -15.20
N GLY A 676 -16.28 24.13 -15.14
CA GLY A 676 -17.34 23.40 -15.83
C GLY A 676 -17.19 23.39 -17.36
N ASP A 677 -16.78 24.53 -17.95
CA ASP A 677 -16.58 24.63 -19.40
C ASP A 677 -15.38 23.78 -19.86
N ALA A 678 -14.33 23.66 -19.04
CA ALA A 678 -13.18 22.80 -19.33
C ALA A 678 -13.56 21.32 -19.29
N LEU A 679 -14.38 20.89 -18.32
CA LEU A 679 -14.91 19.53 -18.25
C LEU A 679 -15.80 19.22 -19.47
N VAL A 680 -16.72 20.12 -19.81
CA VAL A 680 -17.59 19.96 -20.99
C VAL A 680 -16.78 19.89 -22.28
N ALA A 681 -15.78 20.76 -22.45
CA ALA A 681 -14.90 20.74 -23.61
C ALA A 681 -14.10 19.43 -23.72
N LEU A 682 -13.57 18.92 -22.60
CA LEU A 682 -12.88 17.64 -22.55
C LEU A 682 -13.81 16.50 -22.96
N LEU A 683 -14.99 16.40 -22.35
CA LEU A 683 -15.96 15.33 -22.64
C LEU A 683 -16.40 15.35 -24.12
N ARG A 684 -16.61 16.53 -24.70
CA ARG A 684 -16.89 16.69 -26.13
C ARG A 684 -15.71 16.27 -27.01
N ALA A 685 -14.48 16.66 -26.65
CA ALA A 685 -13.27 16.26 -27.38
C ALA A 685 -13.00 14.76 -27.31
N LEU A 686 -13.44 14.09 -26.24
CA LEU A 686 -13.43 12.63 -26.11
C LEU A 686 -14.57 11.94 -26.88
N GLY A 687 -15.42 12.70 -27.56
CA GLY A 687 -16.55 12.18 -28.33
C GLY A 687 -17.60 11.56 -27.44
N LEU A 688 -18.00 12.22 -26.34
CA LEU A 688 -19.06 11.73 -25.46
C LEU A 688 -20.40 11.62 -26.21
N ARG A 689 -21.03 10.43 -26.17
CA ARG A 689 -22.28 10.12 -26.91
C ARG A 689 -23.45 9.76 -26.01
N LEU A 690 -23.19 9.38 -24.77
CA LEU A 690 -24.21 8.96 -23.80
C LEU A 690 -23.72 9.22 -22.37
N VAL A 691 -24.63 9.60 -21.49
CA VAL A 691 -24.42 9.60 -20.04
C VAL A 691 -25.28 8.50 -19.40
N GLU A 692 -24.71 7.61 -18.60
CA GLU A 692 -25.45 6.71 -17.72
C GLU A 692 -25.40 7.26 -16.29
N VAL A 693 -26.55 7.68 -15.77
CA VAL A 693 -26.66 8.18 -14.41
C VAL A 693 -27.05 7.03 -13.49
N HIS A 694 -26.07 6.53 -12.72
CA HIS A 694 -26.31 5.50 -11.71
C HIS A 694 -26.70 6.13 -10.38
N HIS A 695 -26.04 7.21 -9.95
CA HIS A 695 -26.33 7.80 -8.65
C HIS A 695 -26.06 9.30 -8.58
N HIS A 696 -26.82 10.01 -7.73
CA HIS A 696 -26.67 11.46 -7.47
C HIS A 696 -26.08 11.81 -6.11
N LEU A 697 -26.01 10.87 -5.17
CA LEU A 697 -25.48 11.13 -3.83
C LEU A 697 -24.08 11.74 -3.90
N GLY A 698 -23.93 12.88 -3.20
CA GLY A 698 -22.72 13.68 -3.18
C GLY A 698 -22.60 14.66 -4.35
N HIS A 699 -23.42 14.57 -5.40
CA HIS A 699 -23.36 15.48 -6.55
C HIS A 699 -24.25 16.72 -6.43
N GLY A 700 -25.28 16.71 -5.58
CA GLY A 700 -26.30 17.75 -5.56
C GLY A 700 -26.96 17.94 -6.95
N MET A 701 -27.22 19.19 -7.35
CA MET A 701 -27.79 19.49 -8.68
C MET A 701 -26.76 19.45 -9.82
N ARG A 702 -25.46 19.34 -9.52
CA ARG A 702 -24.37 19.57 -10.47
C ARG A 702 -24.43 18.64 -11.69
N VAL A 703 -24.81 17.37 -11.50
CA VAL A 703 -24.95 16.40 -12.59
C VAL A 703 -26.07 16.78 -13.55
N ARG A 704 -27.19 17.31 -13.04
CA ARG A 704 -28.31 17.76 -13.88
C ARG A 704 -27.87 18.94 -14.76
N ASP A 705 -27.19 19.91 -14.17
CA ASP A 705 -26.62 21.04 -14.90
C ASP A 705 -25.58 20.60 -15.94
N LEU A 706 -24.72 19.63 -15.60
CA LEU A 706 -23.74 19.06 -16.52
C LEU A 706 -24.44 18.39 -17.72
N CYS A 707 -25.45 17.55 -17.48
CA CYS A 707 -26.22 16.92 -18.55
C CYS A 707 -26.88 17.95 -19.46
N ALA A 708 -27.47 19.01 -18.89
CA ALA A 708 -28.08 20.10 -19.66
C ALA A 708 -27.06 20.84 -20.52
N ARG A 709 -25.86 21.15 -19.99
CA ARG A 709 -24.78 21.79 -20.75
C ARG A 709 -24.18 20.89 -21.84
N LEU A 710 -24.09 19.59 -21.59
CA LEU A 710 -23.57 18.63 -22.57
C LEU A 710 -24.51 18.49 -23.78
N GLY A 711 -25.82 18.46 -23.55
CA GLY A 711 -26.83 18.26 -24.59
C GLY A 711 -26.79 16.86 -25.22
N VAL A 712 -26.24 15.89 -24.49
CA VAL A 712 -26.10 14.49 -24.90
C VAL A 712 -27.23 13.67 -24.23
N PRO A 713 -27.83 12.67 -24.90
CA PRO A 713 -28.84 11.83 -24.25
C PRO A 713 -28.28 11.13 -23.01
N TYR A 714 -29.16 10.86 -22.04
CA TYR A 714 -28.79 10.10 -20.84
C TYR A 714 -29.78 8.97 -20.53
N ASP A 715 -29.24 7.88 -19.98
CA ASP A 715 -29.99 6.77 -19.42
C ASP A 715 -29.93 6.86 -17.88
N ARG A 716 -31.04 6.58 -17.20
CA ARG A 716 -31.09 6.55 -15.72
C ARG A 716 -31.17 5.11 -15.22
N HIS A 717 -30.20 4.70 -14.41
CA HIS A 717 -30.20 3.39 -13.74
C HIS A 717 -30.58 3.54 -12.26
N VAL A 718 -31.73 3.01 -11.86
CA VAL A 718 -32.22 3.09 -10.48
C VAL A 718 -31.61 1.97 -9.64
N HIS A 719 -30.81 2.30 -8.63
CA HIS A 719 -30.19 1.32 -7.72
C HIS A 719 -30.80 1.29 -6.33
N ASP A 720 -31.53 2.33 -5.93
CA ASP A 720 -32.18 2.46 -4.63
C ASP A 720 -33.38 3.43 -4.72
N TYR A 721 -33.94 3.81 -3.58
CA TYR A 721 -35.08 4.72 -3.51
C TYR A 721 -34.70 6.17 -3.17
N ALA A 722 -33.43 6.56 -3.36
CA ALA A 722 -32.96 7.91 -3.06
C ALA A 722 -33.73 9.01 -3.82
N GLY A 723 -34.29 8.70 -4.99
CA GLY A 723 -35.12 9.65 -5.76
C GLY A 723 -36.58 9.80 -5.28
N ILE A 724 -37.06 8.93 -4.40
CA ILE A 724 -38.48 8.96 -3.94
C ILE A 724 -38.62 9.03 -2.42
N CYS A 725 -37.53 8.77 -1.69
CA CYS A 725 -37.47 8.76 -0.24
C CYS A 725 -36.12 9.32 0.24
N PRO A 726 -36.11 10.43 1.01
CA PRO A 726 -34.86 10.97 1.54
C PRO A 726 -34.09 10.01 2.47
N ARG A 727 -34.75 8.96 2.99
CA ARG A 727 -34.13 7.88 3.79
C ARG A 727 -33.55 6.73 2.96
N ILE A 728 -33.65 6.77 1.63
CA ILE A 728 -33.12 5.79 0.65
C ILE A 728 -33.71 4.35 0.73
N THR A 729 -34.13 3.90 1.91
CA THR A 729 -34.39 2.49 2.24
C THR A 729 -35.87 2.14 2.41
N LEU A 730 -36.76 3.14 2.44
CA LEU A 730 -38.19 2.97 2.77
C LEU A 730 -38.42 2.30 4.16
N VAL A 731 -37.47 2.45 5.09
CA VAL A 731 -37.59 1.98 6.48
C VAL A 731 -38.00 3.16 7.37
N GLY A 732 -39.08 2.98 8.14
CA GLY A 732 -39.60 4.00 9.05
C GLY A 732 -38.99 3.92 10.46
N PRO A 733 -39.43 4.81 11.39
CA PRO A 733 -38.90 4.87 12.76
C PRO A 733 -39.05 3.57 13.56
N ALA A 734 -40.02 2.73 13.19
CA ALA A 734 -40.25 1.44 13.83
C ALA A 734 -39.27 0.33 13.39
N GLY A 735 -38.22 0.65 12.61
CA GLY A 735 -37.20 -0.31 12.18
C GLY A 735 -37.75 -1.40 11.25
N ARG A 736 -38.70 -1.04 10.38
CA ARG A 736 -39.30 -1.92 9.37
C ARG A 736 -39.73 -1.11 8.15
N TYR A 737 -39.97 -1.79 7.02
CA TYR A 737 -40.58 -1.18 5.84
C TYR A 737 -41.84 -0.38 6.22
N CYS A 738 -41.87 0.89 5.82
CA CYS A 738 -42.86 1.86 6.29
C CYS A 738 -44.24 1.73 5.62
N GLY A 739 -44.36 0.89 4.60
CA GLY A 739 -45.60 0.78 3.82
C GLY A 739 -45.81 1.92 2.81
N GLU A 740 -44.83 2.82 2.65
CA GLU A 740 -44.91 3.97 1.74
C GLU A 740 -46.11 4.89 2.06
N PRO A 741 -46.09 5.60 3.22
CA PRO A 741 -47.19 6.47 3.62
C PRO A 741 -47.34 7.67 2.68
N ASP A 742 -48.41 8.43 2.88
CA ASP A 742 -48.64 9.70 2.18
C ASP A 742 -47.54 10.75 2.46
N LEU A 743 -47.62 11.89 1.77
CA LEU A 743 -46.62 12.94 1.89
C LEU A 743 -46.46 13.46 3.34
N ALA A 744 -47.57 13.57 4.09
CA ALA A 744 -47.54 14.00 5.48
C ALA A 744 -46.79 13.00 6.37
N GLY A 745 -47.06 11.70 6.21
CA GLY A 745 -46.34 10.64 6.91
C GLY A 745 -44.86 10.59 6.54
N CYS A 746 -44.50 10.77 5.26
CA CYS A 746 -43.10 10.87 4.85
C CYS A 746 -42.39 12.08 5.46
N ARG A 747 -43.02 13.26 5.49
CA ARG A 747 -42.47 14.47 6.12
C ARG A 747 -42.21 14.26 7.61
N ALA A 748 -43.16 13.66 8.33
CA ALA A 748 -42.99 13.32 9.75
C ALA A 748 -41.83 12.34 9.98
N CYS A 749 -41.67 11.34 9.11
CA CYS A 749 -40.56 10.39 9.16
C CYS A 749 -39.21 11.07 8.96
N VAL A 750 -39.08 11.92 7.93
CA VAL A 750 -37.83 12.64 7.63
C VAL A 750 -37.50 13.64 8.74
N HIS A 751 -38.49 14.34 9.29
CA HIS A 751 -38.28 15.21 10.44
C HIS A 751 -37.75 14.44 11.67
N ALA A 752 -38.24 13.21 11.90
CA ALA A 752 -37.82 12.40 13.05
C ALA A 752 -36.44 11.74 12.88
N LEU A 753 -36.08 11.33 11.65
CA LEU A 753 -34.88 10.52 11.41
C LEU A 753 -33.78 11.26 10.63
N GLY A 754 -34.05 12.45 10.11
CA GLY A 754 -33.19 13.21 9.20
C GLY A 754 -33.22 12.71 7.76
N SER A 755 -32.58 13.42 6.83
CA SER A 755 -32.35 12.96 5.46
C SER A 755 -31.01 12.22 5.31
N LEU A 756 -30.93 11.26 4.39
CA LEU A 756 -29.69 10.61 3.94
C LEU A 756 -29.24 11.09 2.55
N VAL A 757 -29.97 12.03 1.96
CA VAL A 757 -29.65 12.71 0.70
C VAL A 757 -29.65 14.22 0.93
N ASP A 758 -29.11 14.98 -0.02
CA ASP A 758 -28.94 16.44 0.14
C ASP A 758 -30.29 17.20 0.26
N GLU A 759 -31.39 16.63 -0.25
CA GLU A 759 -32.73 17.25 -0.19
C GLU A 759 -33.56 16.67 0.96
N GLU A 760 -34.06 17.55 1.83
CA GLU A 760 -34.89 17.18 2.98
C GLU A 760 -36.40 17.23 2.67
N ASP A 761 -36.81 18.08 1.72
CA ASP A 761 -38.21 18.18 1.32
C ASP A 761 -38.58 17.03 0.36
N VAL A 762 -39.37 16.10 0.89
CA VAL A 762 -39.89 14.93 0.18
C VAL A 762 -40.59 15.31 -1.13
N ASP A 763 -41.34 16.40 -1.14
CA ASP A 763 -42.13 16.82 -2.31
C ASP A 763 -41.22 17.34 -3.42
N ARG A 764 -40.27 18.22 -3.05
CA ARG A 764 -39.29 18.76 -3.98
C ARG A 764 -38.39 17.67 -4.54
N LEU A 765 -37.94 16.72 -3.71
CA LEU A 765 -37.17 15.57 -4.15
C LEU A 765 -37.92 14.78 -5.22
N ARG A 766 -39.17 14.39 -4.94
CA ARG A 766 -40.01 13.60 -5.85
C ARG A 766 -40.29 14.35 -7.15
N HIS A 767 -40.60 15.64 -7.07
CA HIS A 767 -40.81 16.48 -8.26
C HIS A 767 -39.55 16.54 -9.13
N ALA A 768 -38.39 16.81 -8.52
CA ALA A 768 -37.12 16.87 -9.26
C ALA A 768 -36.76 15.52 -9.89
N THR A 769 -36.98 14.40 -9.18
CA THR A 769 -36.80 13.06 -9.73
C THR A 769 -37.80 12.76 -10.86
N ALA A 770 -39.05 13.19 -10.75
CA ALA A 770 -40.03 13.01 -11.82
C ALA A 770 -39.59 13.70 -13.12
N CYS A 771 -39.17 14.97 -13.05
CA CYS A 771 -38.66 15.71 -14.19
C CYS A 771 -37.41 15.03 -14.80
N GLU A 772 -36.50 14.57 -13.95
CA GLU A 772 -35.28 13.88 -14.38
C GLU A 772 -35.58 12.54 -15.08
N LEU A 773 -36.51 11.76 -14.55
CA LEU A 773 -36.88 10.47 -15.14
C LEU A 773 -37.64 10.65 -16.46
N ALA A 774 -38.51 11.66 -16.55
CA ALA A 774 -39.23 11.99 -17.79
C ALA A 774 -38.30 12.48 -18.91
N GLY A 775 -37.19 13.16 -18.56
CA GLY A 775 -36.19 13.61 -19.53
C GLY A 775 -35.19 12.52 -19.97
N ALA A 776 -35.17 11.37 -19.31
CA ALA A 776 -34.23 10.29 -19.62
C ALA A 776 -34.64 9.57 -20.92
N ARG A 777 -33.65 9.18 -21.74
CA ARG A 777 -33.88 8.35 -22.92
C ARG A 777 -34.42 6.97 -22.52
N ARG A 778 -33.88 6.41 -21.43
CA ARG A 778 -34.30 5.14 -20.84
C ARG A 778 -34.23 5.24 -19.32
N VAL A 779 -35.21 4.66 -18.64
CA VAL A 779 -35.18 4.45 -17.19
C VAL A 779 -35.07 2.95 -16.94
N ILE A 780 -33.92 2.50 -16.45
CA ILE A 780 -33.59 1.10 -16.23
C ILE A 780 -33.71 0.79 -14.74
N VAL A 781 -34.48 -0.24 -14.40
CA VAL A 781 -34.69 -0.72 -13.03
C VAL A 781 -34.28 -2.20 -12.90
N PRO A 782 -33.76 -2.63 -11.74
CA PRO A 782 -33.21 -3.97 -11.58
C PRO A 782 -34.29 -5.06 -11.42
N SER A 783 -35.53 -4.68 -11.08
CA SER A 783 -36.63 -5.61 -10.90
C SER A 783 -38.00 -4.98 -11.13
N ALA A 784 -38.98 -5.81 -11.44
CA ALA A 784 -40.38 -5.40 -11.58
C ALA A 784 -40.96 -4.83 -10.28
N ASP A 785 -40.42 -5.21 -9.11
CA ASP A 785 -40.84 -4.62 -7.82
C ASP A 785 -40.48 -3.13 -7.75
N VAL A 786 -39.27 -2.77 -8.18
CA VAL A 786 -38.82 -1.37 -8.24
C VAL A 786 -39.66 -0.57 -9.23
N ALA A 787 -39.95 -1.12 -10.42
CA ALA A 787 -40.85 -0.48 -11.40
C ALA A 787 -42.22 -0.15 -10.77
N ARG A 788 -42.82 -1.13 -10.09
CA ARG A 788 -44.15 -0.99 -9.47
C ARG A 788 -44.17 0.07 -8.36
N ARG A 789 -43.08 0.20 -7.60
CA ARG A 789 -42.95 1.22 -6.55
C ARG A 789 -42.76 2.61 -7.15
N LEU A 790 -41.87 2.74 -8.14
CA LEU A 790 -41.66 4.02 -8.84
C LEU A 790 -42.94 4.53 -9.49
N ALA A 791 -43.74 3.67 -10.12
CA ALA A 791 -45.00 4.04 -10.77
C ALA A 791 -46.02 4.72 -9.82
N ARG A 792 -45.88 4.58 -8.49
CA ARG A 792 -46.73 5.28 -7.52
C ARG A 792 -46.40 6.78 -7.39
N TYR A 793 -45.18 7.16 -7.74
CA TYR A 793 -44.67 8.53 -7.61
C TYR A 793 -44.44 9.19 -8.98
N VAL A 794 -44.17 8.39 -10.00
CA VAL A 794 -43.88 8.83 -11.38
C VAL A 794 -44.65 7.97 -12.39
N PRO A 795 -45.99 8.04 -12.41
CA PRO A 795 -46.84 7.12 -13.20
C PRO A 795 -46.61 7.25 -14.72
N ASP A 796 -46.19 8.42 -15.19
CA ASP A 796 -46.02 8.71 -16.62
C ASP A 796 -44.66 8.25 -17.18
N VAL A 797 -43.79 7.67 -16.35
CA VAL A 797 -42.45 7.21 -16.74
C VAL A 797 -42.45 5.70 -16.99
N SER A 798 -42.15 5.30 -18.23
CA SER A 798 -41.93 3.89 -18.57
C SER A 798 -40.57 3.39 -18.06
N CYS A 799 -40.58 2.26 -17.34
CA CYS A 799 -39.37 1.63 -16.79
C CYS A 799 -39.04 0.33 -17.53
N GLU A 800 -37.81 0.18 -17.98
CA GLU A 800 -37.27 -1.05 -18.53
C GLU A 800 -36.66 -1.90 -17.40
N THR A 801 -37.13 -3.13 -17.25
CA THR A 801 -36.58 -4.05 -16.24
C THR A 801 -35.37 -4.79 -16.81
N SER A 802 -34.19 -4.60 -16.21
CA SER A 802 -32.96 -5.30 -16.55
C SER A 802 -32.35 -5.91 -15.30
N ALA A 803 -32.38 -7.25 -15.19
CA ALA A 803 -31.76 -7.97 -14.09
C ALA A 803 -30.24 -7.73 -14.05
N LEU A 804 -29.68 -7.59 -12.84
CA LEU A 804 -28.25 -7.33 -12.66
C LEU A 804 -27.39 -8.61 -12.65
N GLU A 805 -28.02 -9.78 -12.42
CA GLU A 805 -27.38 -11.08 -12.48
C GLU A 805 -28.28 -12.08 -13.21
N ASN A 806 -27.67 -13.06 -13.89
CA ASN A 806 -28.39 -14.14 -14.53
C ASN A 806 -28.67 -15.27 -13.53
N ASP A 807 -29.88 -15.27 -12.95
CA ASP A 807 -30.35 -16.32 -12.03
C ASP A 807 -31.40 -17.24 -12.66
N SER A 808 -31.25 -17.58 -13.95
CA SER A 808 -32.21 -18.35 -14.76
C SER A 808 -33.12 -19.30 -13.94
N PRO A 809 -34.44 -19.04 -13.86
CA PRO A 809 -35.37 -19.86 -13.08
C PRO A 809 -35.42 -21.34 -13.49
N ALA A 810 -34.96 -21.67 -14.70
CA ALA A 810 -34.96 -23.03 -15.23
C ALA A 810 -33.98 -23.98 -14.51
N LEU A 811 -33.00 -23.46 -13.77
CA LEU A 811 -32.00 -24.28 -13.08
C LEU A 811 -32.44 -24.60 -11.64
N SER A 812 -32.40 -25.86 -11.23
CA SER A 812 -32.48 -26.22 -9.81
C SER A 812 -31.31 -25.60 -9.02
N LEU A 813 -31.45 -25.45 -7.69
CA LEU A 813 -30.36 -24.94 -6.86
C LEU A 813 -29.06 -25.74 -7.02
N ARG A 814 -29.18 -27.07 -7.16
CA ARG A 814 -28.02 -27.96 -7.36
C ARG A 814 -27.32 -27.67 -8.69
N GLN A 815 -28.07 -27.51 -9.77
CA GLN A 815 -27.51 -27.16 -11.09
C GLN A 815 -26.90 -25.75 -11.08
N PHE A 816 -27.54 -24.80 -10.42
CA PHE A 816 -27.05 -23.44 -10.29
C PHE A 816 -25.72 -23.38 -9.51
N ALA A 817 -25.64 -24.09 -8.38
CA ALA A 817 -24.41 -24.19 -7.60
C ALA A 817 -23.30 -24.94 -8.35
N ALA A 818 -23.63 -26.01 -9.09
CA ALA A 818 -22.67 -26.79 -9.86
C ALA A 818 -21.98 -25.98 -10.98
N ALA A 819 -22.62 -24.91 -11.47
CA ALA A 819 -22.02 -24.00 -12.45
C ALA A 819 -20.88 -23.13 -11.87
N CYS A 820 -20.68 -23.13 -10.56
CA CYS A 820 -19.62 -22.36 -9.90
C CYS A 820 -18.49 -23.30 -9.45
N ALA A 821 -17.28 -23.06 -9.98
CA ALA A 821 -16.09 -23.88 -9.75
C ALA A 821 -15.34 -23.57 -8.43
N ASP A 822 -15.80 -22.59 -7.65
CA ASP A 822 -15.10 -22.08 -6.47
C ASP A 822 -14.97 -23.13 -5.37
N ARG A 823 -13.76 -23.37 -4.90
CA ARG A 823 -13.51 -24.36 -3.83
C ARG A 823 -13.89 -23.76 -2.46
N PRO A 824 -14.40 -24.56 -1.51
CA PRO A 824 -14.65 -24.07 -0.15
C PRO A 824 -13.36 -23.55 0.48
N ALA A 825 -13.44 -22.37 1.11
CA ALA A 825 -12.32 -21.80 1.85
C ALA A 825 -12.05 -22.60 3.14
N SER A 826 -10.78 -22.64 3.56
CA SER A 826 -10.36 -23.18 4.86
C SER A 826 -10.26 -22.08 5.92
N GLY A 827 -10.05 -22.46 7.18
CA GLY A 827 -9.88 -21.50 8.28
C GLY A 827 -11.18 -20.84 8.74
N LEU A 828 -12.31 -21.52 8.55
CA LEU A 828 -13.60 -21.09 9.07
C LEU A 828 -13.95 -21.90 10.34
N PRO A 829 -14.87 -21.44 11.19
CA PRO A 829 -15.22 -22.17 12.40
C PRO A 829 -15.64 -23.61 12.09
N PRO A 830 -15.04 -24.62 12.76
CA PRO A 830 -15.36 -26.02 12.53
C PRO A 830 -16.84 -26.30 12.77
N ARG A 831 -17.34 -27.40 12.18
CA ARG A 831 -18.73 -27.83 12.38
C ARG A 831 -18.94 -28.27 13.83
N ASN A 832 -20.11 -27.94 14.36
CA ASN A 832 -20.61 -28.45 15.65
C ASN A 832 -22.02 -29.03 15.46
N ASP A 833 -22.66 -29.46 16.54
CA ASP A 833 -23.97 -30.12 16.51
C ASP A 833 -25.17 -29.18 16.25
N ARG A 834 -24.94 -27.88 16.03
CA ARG A 834 -25.99 -26.88 15.79
C ARG A 834 -26.26 -26.71 14.29
N TYR A 835 -27.50 -26.39 13.94
CA TYR A 835 -27.85 -25.96 12.58
C TYR A 835 -27.29 -24.56 12.31
N ARG A 836 -26.66 -24.40 11.14
CA ARG A 836 -25.90 -23.21 10.78
C ARG A 836 -26.66 -22.36 9.76
N VAL A 837 -27.07 -21.18 10.20
CA VAL A 837 -27.69 -20.15 9.38
C VAL A 837 -26.59 -19.23 8.85
N VAL A 838 -26.43 -19.16 7.54
CA VAL A 838 -25.38 -18.34 6.91
C VAL A 838 -25.99 -17.05 6.37
N VAL A 839 -25.39 -15.93 6.75
CA VAL A 839 -25.76 -14.59 6.29
C VAL A 839 -24.57 -13.99 5.55
N ALA A 840 -24.82 -13.32 4.42
CA ALA A 840 -23.79 -12.82 3.53
C ALA A 840 -23.87 -11.30 3.34
N GLY A 841 -22.73 -10.62 3.39
CA GLY A 841 -22.57 -9.20 3.07
C GLY A 841 -22.34 -8.28 4.27
N GLY A 842 -22.42 -6.98 4.02
CA GLY A 842 -22.43 -5.96 5.07
C GLY A 842 -23.83 -5.84 5.68
N ILE A 843 -23.98 -6.24 6.94
CA ILE A 843 -25.28 -6.27 7.62
C ILE A 843 -25.43 -5.02 8.50
N GLY A 844 -25.93 -3.96 7.88
CA GLY A 844 -26.32 -2.72 8.56
C GLY A 844 -27.74 -2.78 9.16
N PRO A 845 -28.22 -1.66 9.72
CA PRO A 845 -29.56 -1.55 10.29
C PRO A 845 -30.68 -1.93 9.31
N ASP A 846 -30.64 -1.41 8.08
CA ASP A 846 -31.63 -1.67 7.02
C ASP A 846 -31.54 -3.10 6.46
N LYS A 847 -30.37 -3.74 6.61
CA LYS A 847 -30.12 -5.14 6.25
C LYS A 847 -30.49 -6.12 7.37
N GLY A 848 -31.02 -5.64 8.49
CA GLY A 848 -31.57 -6.47 9.55
C GLY A 848 -30.58 -6.90 10.63
N CYS A 849 -29.54 -6.12 10.91
CA CYS A 849 -28.61 -6.40 12.03
C CYS A 849 -29.35 -6.58 13.36
N ALA A 850 -30.39 -5.78 13.63
CA ALA A 850 -31.21 -5.90 14.83
C ALA A 850 -32.01 -7.23 14.86
N ILE A 851 -32.51 -7.70 13.72
CA ILE A 851 -33.19 -8.99 13.59
C ILE A 851 -32.22 -10.13 13.91
N MET A 852 -31.00 -10.06 13.38
CA MET A 852 -29.95 -11.04 13.68
C MET A 852 -29.61 -11.08 15.16
N LEU A 853 -29.42 -9.91 15.80
CA LEU A 853 -29.08 -9.83 17.22
C LEU A 853 -30.21 -10.40 18.09
N ALA A 854 -31.46 -10.05 17.77
CA ALA A 854 -32.61 -10.60 18.46
C ALA A 854 -32.72 -12.12 18.27
N ALA A 855 -32.49 -12.62 17.04
CA ALA A 855 -32.51 -14.06 16.74
C ALA A 855 -31.41 -14.83 17.48
N ALA A 856 -30.20 -14.27 17.55
CA ALA A 856 -29.10 -14.87 18.30
C ALA A 856 -29.37 -14.89 19.82
N ARG A 857 -29.91 -13.80 20.38
CA ARG A 857 -30.31 -13.73 21.80
C ARG A 857 -31.40 -14.73 22.14
N ASP A 858 -32.42 -14.83 21.30
CA ASP A 858 -33.52 -15.80 21.46
C ASP A 858 -33.02 -17.25 21.34
N ALA A 859 -32.14 -17.54 20.37
CA ALA A 859 -31.52 -18.86 20.23
C ALA A 859 -30.68 -19.23 21.46
N ARG A 860 -29.97 -18.27 22.07
CA ARG A 860 -29.27 -18.49 23.36
C ARG A 860 -30.27 -18.72 24.49
N ALA A 861 -31.27 -17.85 24.64
CA ALA A 861 -32.21 -17.88 25.75
C ALA A 861 -33.04 -19.17 25.80
N ARG A 862 -33.38 -19.72 24.63
CA ARG A 862 -34.13 -20.99 24.50
C ARG A 862 -33.26 -22.21 24.27
N ASP A 863 -31.93 -22.04 24.34
CA ASP A 863 -30.92 -23.05 24.00
C ASP A 863 -31.21 -23.83 22.72
N LEU A 864 -31.59 -23.11 21.66
CA LEU A 864 -31.87 -23.75 20.38
C LEU A 864 -30.57 -24.29 19.78
N PRO A 865 -30.62 -25.42 19.05
CA PRO A 865 -29.49 -25.93 18.28
C PRO A 865 -29.30 -25.10 17.00
N LEU A 866 -29.13 -23.80 17.14
CA LEU A 866 -28.90 -22.84 16.07
C LEU A 866 -27.61 -22.06 16.34
N GLU A 867 -26.88 -21.79 15.27
CA GLU A 867 -25.78 -20.85 15.20
C GLU A 867 -25.85 -20.04 13.90
N PHE A 868 -25.24 -18.86 13.90
CA PHE A 868 -25.24 -17.94 12.78
C PHE A 868 -23.80 -17.66 12.36
N ILE A 869 -23.50 -17.79 11.07
CA ILE A 869 -22.21 -17.38 10.50
C ILE A 869 -22.45 -16.22 9.55
N VAL A 870 -21.82 -15.08 9.85
CA VAL A 870 -21.82 -13.91 8.98
C VAL A 870 -20.55 -13.96 8.14
N VAL A 871 -20.71 -14.26 6.85
CA VAL A 871 -19.67 -14.02 5.84
C VAL A 871 -19.78 -12.57 5.43
N GLY A 872 -18.93 -11.72 5.99
CA GLY A 872 -19.04 -10.26 5.88
C GLY A 872 -18.83 -9.57 7.22
N HIS A 873 -19.37 -8.37 7.36
CA HIS A 873 -19.25 -7.54 8.57
C HIS A 873 -20.61 -6.99 8.96
N THR A 874 -20.76 -6.53 10.21
CA THR A 874 -22.03 -5.97 10.70
C THR A 874 -21.82 -4.57 11.26
N SER A 875 -22.93 -3.87 11.53
CA SER A 875 -22.86 -2.57 12.23
C SER A 875 -22.52 -2.68 13.71
N ASP A 876 -22.61 -3.87 14.32
CA ASP A 876 -22.32 -4.12 15.74
C ASP A 876 -21.80 -5.56 15.94
N ASP A 877 -20.55 -5.78 15.54
CA ASP A 877 -19.91 -7.09 15.64
C ASP A 877 -19.82 -7.56 17.12
N ALA A 878 -19.54 -6.63 18.04
CA ALA A 878 -19.34 -6.94 19.46
C ALA A 878 -20.61 -7.53 20.10
N ALA A 879 -21.76 -6.89 19.94
CA ALA A 879 -23.02 -7.38 20.53
C ALA A 879 -23.44 -8.74 19.97
N LEU A 880 -23.16 -9.00 18.69
CA LEU A 880 -23.46 -10.28 18.05
C LEU A 880 -22.53 -11.39 18.55
N LEU A 881 -21.22 -11.14 18.62
CA LEU A 881 -20.23 -12.10 19.13
C LEU A 881 -20.49 -12.47 20.60
N GLU A 882 -20.88 -11.49 21.44
CA GLU A 882 -21.20 -11.69 22.86
C GLU A 882 -22.38 -12.67 23.08
N THR A 883 -23.23 -12.86 22.07
CA THR A 883 -24.30 -13.86 22.17
C THR A 883 -23.77 -15.29 22.26
N GLY A 884 -22.54 -15.58 21.83
CA GLY A 884 -22.01 -16.95 21.72
C GLY A 884 -22.77 -17.84 20.72
N ARG A 885 -23.61 -17.23 19.88
CA ARG A 885 -24.40 -17.89 18.82
C ARG A 885 -24.06 -17.38 17.43
N VAL A 886 -23.22 -16.34 17.32
CA VAL A 886 -22.84 -15.73 16.05
C VAL A 886 -21.31 -15.76 15.94
N PHE A 887 -20.82 -16.09 14.75
CA PHE A 887 -19.43 -15.84 14.37
C PHE A 887 -19.40 -14.96 13.12
N ILE A 888 -18.50 -13.98 13.10
CA ILE A 888 -18.41 -12.99 12.02
C ILE A 888 -17.02 -13.10 11.41
N ILE A 889 -16.96 -13.38 10.10
CA ILE A 889 -15.70 -13.68 9.40
C ILE A 889 -14.93 -12.39 9.08
N GLY A 890 -15.63 -11.29 8.79
CA GLY A 890 -15.03 -10.03 8.36
C GLY A 890 -15.27 -9.75 6.87
N ARG A 891 -14.76 -8.60 6.41
CA ARG A 891 -14.91 -8.15 5.02
C ARG A 891 -14.28 -9.15 4.04
N TYR A 892 -14.84 -9.22 2.84
CA TYR A 892 -14.40 -10.10 1.77
C TYR A 892 -14.51 -9.40 0.42
N GLU A 893 -13.68 -9.83 -0.52
CA GLU A 893 -13.74 -9.39 -1.92
C GLU A 893 -14.65 -10.27 -2.76
N GLY A 894 -15.19 -9.71 -3.86
CA GLY A 894 -16.21 -10.37 -4.67
C GLY A 894 -15.85 -11.77 -5.18
N GLU A 895 -14.57 -12.03 -5.45
CA GLU A 895 -14.06 -13.30 -5.99
C GLU A 895 -13.98 -14.43 -4.96
N GLU A 896 -13.74 -14.12 -3.69
CA GLU A 896 -13.66 -15.14 -2.62
C GLU A 896 -15.00 -15.40 -1.93
N ALA A 897 -16.02 -14.58 -2.22
CA ALA A 897 -17.32 -14.61 -1.56
C ALA A 897 -17.95 -16.01 -1.51
N VAL A 898 -18.04 -16.69 -2.66
CA VAL A 898 -18.67 -18.02 -2.75
C VAL A 898 -17.82 -19.09 -2.08
N SER A 899 -16.49 -19.00 -2.18
CA SER A 899 -15.55 -19.88 -1.49
C SER A 899 -15.76 -19.83 0.03
N LEU A 900 -15.90 -18.63 0.60
CA LEU A 900 -16.17 -18.44 2.03
C LEU A 900 -17.55 -18.96 2.43
N LEU A 901 -18.58 -18.69 1.64
CA LEU A 901 -19.94 -19.18 1.89
C LEU A 901 -20.02 -20.71 1.85
N ARG A 902 -19.31 -21.35 0.92
CA ARG A 902 -19.17 -22.82 0.86
C ARG A 902 -18.40 -23.36 2.08
N GLY A 903 -17.28 -22.72 2.41
CA GLY A 903 -16.47 -23.09 3.57
C GLY A 903 -17.19 -22.89 4.91
N ALA A 904 -18.18 -22.01 4.97
CA ALA A 904 -19.02 -21.83 6.16
C ALA A 904 -19.88 -23.07 6.44
N MET A 905 -20.11 -23.95 5.47
CA MET A 905 -20.88 -25.20 5.63
C MET A 905 -22.29 -24.97 6.23
N GLY A 906 -23.02 -23.99 5.68
CA GLY A 906 -24.37 -23.66 6.11
C GLY A 906 -25.42 -24.72 5.79
N ASP A 907 -26.46 -24.84 6.63
CA ASP A 907 -27.66 -25.63 6.30
C ASP A 907 -28.72 -24.77 5.59
N VAL A 908 -28.74 -23.47 5.87
CA VAL A 908 -29.70 -22.51 5.32
C VAL A 908 -29.03 -21.15 5.13
N GLY A 909 -29.32 -20.50 4.01
CA GLY A 909 -28.96 -19.09 3.80
C GLY A 909 -30.06 -18.18 4.34
N PHE A 910 -29.71 -17.05 4.93
CA PHE A 910 -30.70 -16.08 5.41
C PHE A 910 -30.35 -14.67 4.94
N VAL A 911 -31.35 -13.99 4.36
CA VAL A 911 -31.28 -12.58 3.97
C VAL A 911 -32.21 -11.79 4.92
N PRO A 912 -31.67 -11.23 6.02
CA PRO A 912 -32.46 -10.58 7.08
C PRO A 912 -33.01 -9.20 6.71
N SER A 913 -32.91 -8.78 5.45
CA SER A 913 -33.19 -7.42 5.03
C SER A 913 -34.61 -6.97 5.35
N ILE A 914 -34.73 -5.86 6.09
CA ILE A 914 -36.00 -5.27 6.50
C ILE A 914 -36.47 -4.16 5.56
N CYS A 915 -35.58 -3.76 4.64
CA CYS A 915 -35.90 -2.86 3.54
C CYS A 915 -36.30 -3.66 2.28
N PRO A 916 -37.19 -3.14 1.43
CA PRO A 916 -37.50 -3.77 0.16
C PRO A 916 -36.33 -3.60 -0.82
N GLU A 917 -35.32 -4.46 -0.74
CA GLU A 917 -34.12 -4.33 -1.58
C GLU A 917 -34.47 -4.23 -3.06
N THR A 918 -33.81 -3.31 -3.76
CA THR A 918 -33.91 -3.14 -5.22
C THR A 918 -33.25 -4.29 -5.97
N TRP A 919 -32.10 -4.76 -5.45
CA TRP A 919 -31.41 -5.98 -5.85
C TRP A 919 -30.50 -6.46 -4.71
N CYS A 920 -30.31 -7.78 -4.61
CA CYS A 920 -29.48 -8.41 -3.58
C CYS A 920 -28.44 -9.33 -4.22
N PHE A 921 -27.20 -8.86 -4.34
CA PHE A 921 -26.09 -9.67 -4.89
C PHE A 921 -25.73 -10.85 -3.98
N THR A 922 -25.93 -10.70 -2.67
CA THR A 922 -25.58 -11.73 -1.68
C THR A 922 -26.55 -12.92 -1.75
N LEU A 923 -27.79 -12.72 -2.21
CA LEU A 923 -28.72 -13.81 -2.52
C LEU A 923 -28.16 -14.75 -3.61
N THR A 924 -27.64 -14.17 -4.71
CA THR A 924 -27.01 -14.97 -5.77
C THR A 924 -25.78 -15.71 -5.25
N GLN A 925 -24.96 -15.07 -4.41
CA GLN A 925 -23.80 -15.70 -3.80
C GLN A 925 -24.18 -16.87 -2.89
N LEU A 926 -25.22 -16.73 -2.05
CA LEU A 926 -25.75 -17.81 -1.22
C LEU A 926 -26.25 -18.99 -2.06
N TRP A 927 -26.96 -18.72 -3.16
CA TRP A 927 -27.39 -19.78 -4.09
C TRP A 927 -26.22 -20.47 -4.79
N ARG A 928 -25.19 -19.72 -5.22
CA ARG A 928 -23.96 -20.31 -5.80
C ARG A 928 -23.21 -21.18 -4.79
N ALA A 929 -23.32 -20.86 -3.50
CA ALA A 929 -22.81 -21.69 -2.41
C ALA A 929 -23.68 -22.93 -2.13
N GLY A 930 -24.81 -23.09 -2.82
CA GLY A 930 -25.71 -24.25 -2.67
C GLY A 930 -26.72 -24.12 -1.54
N LEU A 931 -26.90 -22.92 -0.97
CA LEU A 931 -27.80 -22.71 0.17
C LEU A 931 -29.21 -22.35 -0.28
N ARG A 932 -30.22 -23.05 0.25
CA ARG A 932 -31.61 -22.62 0.13
C ARG A 932 -31.81 -21.40 1.03
N CYS A 933 -32.36 -20.33 0.47
CA CYS A 933 -32.39 -19.04 1.16
C CYS A 933 -33.76 -18.73 1.77
N VAL A 934 -33.77 -18.26 3.00
CA VAL A 934 -34.92 -17.66 3.66
C VAL A 934 -34.78 -16.15 3.61
N SER A 935 -35.87 -15.43 3.35
CA SER A 935 -35.93 -13.96 3.47
C SER A 935 -37.30 -13.52 3.96
N PHE A 936 -37.42 -12.26 4.35
CA PHE A 936 -38.74 -11.63 4.44
C PHE A 936 -39.35 -11.46 3.04
N ASP A 937 -40.68 -11.48 2.96
CA ASP A 937 -41.45 -11.32 1.71
C ASP A 937 -41.47 -9.86 1.22
N LEU A 938 -40.28 -9.32 0.96
CA LEU A 938 -40.02 -7.94 0.58
C LEU A 938 -39.12 -7.82 -0.64
N GLY A 939 -39.42 -6.84 -1.48
CA GLY A 939 -38.51 -6.34 -2.49
C GLY A 939 -38.18 -7.36 -3.60
N ALA A 940 -37.05 -7.11 -4.27
CA ALA A 940 -36.52 -7.98 -5.30
C ALA A 940 -36.05 -9.34 -4.77
N VAL A 941 -35.65 -9.43 -3.49
CA VAL A 941 -35.23 -10.68 -2.85
C VAL A 941 -36.36 -11.69 -2.89
N ALA A 942 -37.54 -11.32 -2.38
CA ALA A 942 -38.69 -12.19 -2.34
C ALA A 942 -39.21 -12.56 -3.74
N ALA A 943 -39.27 -11.58 -4.65
CA ALA A 943 -39.67 -11.81 -6.04
C ALA A 943 -38.78 -12.85 -6.72
N ARG A 944 -37.46 -12.77 -6.52
CA ARG A 944 -36.48 -13.73 -7.07
C ARG A 944 -36.58 -15.11 -6.43
N ILE A 945 -36.82 -15.20 -5.11
CA ILE A 945 -37.05 -16.49 -4.44
C ILE A 945 -38.32 -17.15 -4.97
N HIS A 946 -39.42 -16.41 -5.10
CA HIS A 946 -40.68 -16.93 -5.66
C HIS A 946 -40.51 -17.41 -7.11
N ALA A 947 -39.82 -16.63 -7.95
CA ALA A 947 -39.61 -16.98 -9.35
C ALA A 947 -38.74 -18.24 -9.54
N THR A 948 -37.74 -18.46 -8.68
CA THR A 948 -36.76 -19.54 -8.84
C THR A 948 -37.04 -20.78 -8.00
N GLY A 949 -37.85 -20.68 -6.95
CA GLY A 949 -38.11 -21.77 -6.00
C GLY A 949 -36.90 -22.18 -5.14
N ARG A 950 -35.79 -21.43 -5.16
CA ARG A 950 -34.53 -21.76 -4.45
C ARG A 950 -34.53 -21.32 -2.98
N GLY A 951 -35.68 -21.25 -2.34
CA GLY A 951 -35.84 -20.68 -1.01
C GLY A 951 -37.27 -20.58 -0.52
N ARG A 952 -37.49 -19.83 0.56
CA ARG A 952 -38.84 -19.52 1.08
C ARG A 952 -38.89 -18.11 1.67
N CYS A 953 -39.97 -17.40 1.39
CA CYS A 953 -40.26 -16.09 1.99
C CYS A 953 -41.11 -16.25 3.25
N VAL A 954 -40.85 -15.43 4.27
CA VAL A 954 -41.65 -15.34 5.50
C VAL A 954 -42.22 -13.92 5.66
N PRO A 955 -43.33 -13.73 6.41
CA PRO A 955 -43.90 -12.40 6.60
C PRO A 955 -42.91 -11.43 7.26
N PRO A 956 -42.79 -10.17 6.80
CA PRO A 956 -41.93 -9.15 7.43
C PRO A 956 -42.18 -8.91 8.92
N GLY A 957 -43.43 -9.09 9.38
CA GLY A 957 -43.81 -8.90 10.77
C GLY A 957 -43.62 -10.14 11.65
N LEU A 958 -43.00 -11.21 11.14
CA LEU A 958 -42.85 -12.47 11.88
C LEU A 958 -42.02 -12.25 13.16
N PRO A 959 -42.55 -12.53 14.36
CA PRO A 959 -41.80 -12.44 15.59
C PRO A 959 -40.55 -13.33 15.57
N VAL A 960 -39.45 -12.84 16.15
CA VAL A 960 -38.14 -13.49 16.10
C VAL A 960 -38.14 -14.93 16.63
N HIS A 961 -38.90 -15.22 17.68
CA HIS A 961 -38.99 -16.58 18.22
C HIS A 961 -39.62 -17.56 17.21
N GLN A 962 -40.60 -17.10 16.42
CA GLN A 962 -41.21 -17.88 15.34
C GLN A 962 -40.27 -17.99 14.13
N LEU A 963 -39.52 -16.92 13.82
CA LEU A 963 -38.48 -16.94 12.79
C LEU A 963 -37.44 -18.02 13.10
N ASN A 964 -36.92 -18.08 14.33
CA ASN A 964 -35.96 -19.11 14.73
C ASN A 964 -36.55 -20.53 14.66
N THR A 965 -37.81 -20.72 15.09
CA THR A 965 -38.50 -22.00 14.95
C THR A 965 -38.63 -22.40 13.48
N PHE A 966 -38.94 -21.44 12.60
CA PHE A 966 -39.02 -21.65 11.16
C PHE A 966 -37.66 -22.00 10.56
N LEU A 967 -36.60 -21.23 10.84
CA LEU A 967 -35.24 -21.48 10.36
C LEU A 967 -34.75 -22.87 10.77
N LEU A 968 -35.00 -23.27 12.03
CA LEU A 968 -34.66 -24.59 12.54
C LEU A 968 -35.42 -25.71 11.82
N SER A 969 -36.74 -25.56 11.65
CA SER A 969 -37.57 -26.52 10.91
C SER A 969 -37.14 -26.64 9.45
N TYR A 970 -36.85 -25.51 8.80
CA TYR A 970 -36.44 -25.45 7.40
C TYR A 970 -35.05 -26.07 7.17
N ALA A 971 -34.10 -25.83 8.09
CA ALA A 971 -32.80 -26.48 8.10
C ALA A 971 -32.92 -27.99 8.27
N ARG A 972 -33.77 -28.47 9.19
CA ARG A 972 -34.04 -29.91 9.40
C ARG A 972 -34.62 -30.57 8.15
N ALA A 973 -35.61 -29.95 7.52
CA ALA A 973 -36.24 -30.47 6.30
C ALA A 973 -35.31 -30.49 5.08
N GLY A 974 -34.13 -29.85 5.15
CA GLY A 974 -33.09 -29.90 4.12
C GLY A 974 -32.18 -31.10 4.15
N HIS A 975 -32.10 -31.78 5.30
CA HIS A 975 -31.44 -33.06 5.43
C HIS A 975 -32.48 -34.14 5.16
N PRO A 976 -32.40 -34.94 4.07
CA PRO A 976 -33.16 -36.17 4.02
C PRO A 976 -32.81 -36.98 5.28
N ALA A 977 -33.82 -37.45 5.99
CA ALA A 977 -33.75 -38.01 7.35
C ALA A 977 -32.93 -39.33 7.47
N THR A 978 -32.06 -39.65 6.52
CA THR A 978 -31.31 -40.92 6.46
C THR A 978 -29.81 -40.78 6.75
N ALA A 979 -29.29 -39.60 7.08
CA ALA A 979 -27.85 -39.39 7.32
C ALA A 979 -27.46 -39.19 8.81
N ARG A 980 -28.35 -39.50 9.77
CA ARG A 980 -27.97 -39.63 11.19
C ARG A 980 -27.81 -41.10 11.55
N VAL A 981 -26.64 -41.64 11.24
CA VAL A 981 -26.08 -42.76 12.01
C VAL A 981 -24.90 -42.16 12.78
N HIS A 982 -25.08 -41.98 14.08
CA HIS A 982 -24.01 -41.72 15.04
C HIS A 982 -23.33 -43.05 15.40
N PRO A 983 -22.13 -42.97 16.00
CA PRO A 983 -20.81 -42.89 15.36
C PRO A 983 -20.33 -44.23 14.76
#